data_AF-A0A7S4SSZ5-F1
#
_entry.id   AF-A0A7S4SSZ5-F1
#
_cell.length_a   1.000
_cell.length_b   1.000
_cell.length_c   1.000
_cell.angle_alpha   90.00
_cell.angle_beta   90.00
_cell.angle_gamma   90.00
#
_symmetry.space_group_name_H-M   'P 1'
#
loop_
_entity.id
_entity.type
_entity.pdbx_description
1 polymer ?
#
loop_
_entity_poly.entity_id
_entity_poly.type
_entity_poly.pdbx_seq_one_letter_code
_entity_poly.pdbx_strand_id
1 'polypeptide(L)'
;QSVSSSVVFSRSVPPPAMLSLVVCILGSLVGDALANAFRGSRLNVTTGHMRTEDLRGTMLDELMGALGHGNRVTKRRLEDIEEALRPMFRALPKNEHGNLEHAASRYALHRLFVMRHAMYVKGLEPGGKGWSSSASPTEILDDLVPAYIQSLFEQRMDSRGLGMHELAVLAATIEHVVHDEAITRLHAAYSAHGATRDSRLPNWKVESIVDTYMVLFLQGVDPYGTLHDSVLQRQSLMHQVYPSWHESQNFTREVQKSVIAAHASEPDYQEGSLTFNATARIIEEVVEQYGRWQDGECRDLKSALMQMEDGDSGRVLLSDFYGRAPGGSWQFTESREYLKDLGALDDSDAGRPSVIIPNYVGSHSNCLASSSIFSVCCLNECEPLISRLERELAAPEAPPEQVLEIVERLPSTSMQAPKKLSDSLRELLWQVAGRHGGRVPLHGRLFAQWLHHAYPRECPYPHEGGVNPQTPDEWMREAGQEREARVSEAEVRTILGDCAASGAEGAPCRPHTASASSEGEVAELPWTDSEVLLARGPLGPAGVAPWVVFAKVLLTAALFVLLALQKGGYLGGSSRGKRRLARNLDFADFDGLADELERPSFRPRQLCMVFLSLATACAALEAAGLLDRFSFCCTLLGGLLLNLGLPLL
;
A
#
# COMPACT_ATOMS: atom_id res chain seq x y z
N GLN A 1 10.62 22.15 43.02
CA GLN A 1 9.55 21.80 43.99
C GLN A 1 8.83 20.58 43.44
N SER A 2 8.92 19.48 44.19
CA SER A 2 8.29 18.18 43.96
C SER A 2 6.76 18.24 44.03
N VAL A 3 6.05 17.36 43.32
CA VAL A 3 5.28 16.25 43.93
C VAL A 3 5.04 15.16 42.86
N SER A 4 5.62 13.99 43.09
CA SER A 4 5.24 12.71 42.47
C SER A 4 4.02 12.12 43.17
N SER A 5 3.20 11.35 42.47
CA SER A 5 2.30 10.37 43.10
C SER A 5 2.11 9.16 42.18
N SER A 6 2.83 8.10 42.55
CA SER A 6 2.73 6.75 42.01
C SER A 6 1.58 6.02 42.69
N VAL A 7 0.68 5.40 41.93
CA VAL A 7 -0.31 4.44 42.48
C VAL A 7 0.02 3.05 41.96
N VAL A 8 0.41 2.20 42.91
CA VAL A 8 0.68 0.77 42.78
C VAL A 8 -0.65 0.02 42.76
N PHE A 9 -0.94 -0.75 41.72
CA PHE A 9 -2.03 -1.73 41.74
C PHE A 9 -1.51 -3.12 42.13
N SER A 10 -1.85 -3.51 43.36
CA SER A 10 -1.61 -4.82 43.93
C SER A 10 -2.57 -5.86 43.34
N ARG A 11 -2.01 -7.03 42.99
CA ARG A 11 -2.75 -8.24 42.62
C ARG A 11 -3.53 -8.76 43.83
N SER A 12 -4.85 -8.91 43.70
CA SER A 12 -5.64 -9.79 44.57
C SER A 12 -6.70 -10.54 43.76
N VAL A 13 -6.71 -11.85 43.97
CA VAL A 13 -7.60 -12.85 43.35
C VAL A 13 -8.86 -12.99 44.22
N PRO A 14 -10.08 -13.01 43.65
CA PRO A 14 -11.27 -13.48 44.37
C PRO A 14 -11.70 -14.91 43.96
N PRO A 15 -12.37 -15.66 44.87
CA PRO A 15 -12.61 -17.11 44.76
C PRO A 15 -13.83 -17.50 43.89
N PRO A 16 -14.00 -18.79 43.53
CA PRO A 16 -14.89 -19.23 42.47
C PRO A 16 -16.28 -19.59 42.99
N ALA A 17 -17.25 -18.68 42.89
CA ALA A 17 -18.67 -19.00 43.04
C ALA A 17 -19.55 -17.85 42.55
N MET A 18 -19.66 -17.63 41.23
CA MET A 18 -20.77 -16.89 40.59
C MET A 18 -20.63 -16.97 39.05
N LEU A 19 -20.84 -18.16 38.49
CA LEU A 19 -20.83 -18.37 37.03
C LEU A 19 -21.97 -19.28 36.56
N SER A 20 -23.14 -19.16 37.20
CA SER A 20 -24.35 -19.91 36.81
C SER A 20 -25.65 -19.09 36.88
N LEU A 21 -25.59 -17.77 36.72
CA LEU A 21 -26.82 -16.94 36.70
C LEU A 21 -26.77 -15.80 35.69
N VAL A 22 -26.26 -16.07 34.47
CA VAL A 22 -26.24 -15.11 33.34
C VAL A 22 -27.09 -15.59 32.14
N VAL A 23 -27.80 -16.73 32.25
CA VAL A 23 -28.55 -17.31 31.11
C VAL A 23 -30.08 -17.20 31.23
N CYS A 24 -30.64 -16.44 32.17
CA CYS A 24 -32.12 -16.37 32.33
C CYS A 24 -32.75 -14.97 32.41
N ILE A 25 -32.08 -13.89 31.97
CA ILE A 25 -32.70 -12.54 31.95
C ILE A 25 -32.40 -11.77 30.64
N LEU A 26 -32.57 -12.42 29.48
CA LEU A 26 -32.62 -11.73 28.17
C LEU A 26 -33.80 -12.25 27.31
N GLY A 27 -34.89 -12.63 27.96
CA GLY A 27 -36.10 -13.16 27.33
C GLY A 27 -37.35 -12.42 27.73
N SER A 28 -37.32 -11.09 27.79
CA SER A 28 -38.52 -10.25 27.89
C SER A 28 -38.11 -8.78 27.94
N LEU A 29 -38.18 -8.08 26.81
CA LEU A 29 -38.50 -6.64 26.66
C LEU A 29 -38.44 -6.31 25.16
N VAL A 30 -39.44 -6.80 24.43
CA VAL A 30 -39.89 -6.17 23.17
C VAL A 30 -41.00 -5.20 23.60
N GLY A 31 -40.79 -3.91 23.34
CA GLY A 31 -41.77 -2.87 23.59
C GLY A 31 -41.43 -1.67 22.73
N ASP A 32 -42.30 -1.41 21.75
CA ASP A 32 -42.25 -0.28 20.83
C ASP A 32 -42.12 1.07 21.57
N ALA A 33 -41.17 1.89 21.16
CA ALA A 33 -41.14 3.32 21.48
C ALA A 33 -40.79 4.12 20.22
N LEU A 34 -41.83 4.74 19.65
CA LEU A 34 -41.76 5.71 18.56
C LEU A 34 -41.16 7.05 19.04
N ALA A 35 -40.24 7.54 18.21
CA ALA A 35 -39.71 8.89 17.98
C ALA A 35 -40.39 10.12 18.63
N ASN A 36 -39.58 11.09 19.07
CA ASN A 36 -39.46 12.42 18.46
C ASN A 36 -38.55 13.37 19.27
N ALA A 37 -37.44 13.83 18.66
CA ALA A 37 -36.94 15.22 18.70
C ALA A 37 -35.48 15.27 18.22
N PHE A 38 -35.23 15.67 16.97
CA PHE A 38 -34.11 16.54 16.59
C PHE A 38 -34.33 16.98 15.13
N ARG A 39 -34.63 18.27 14.92
CA ARG A 39 -34.80 18.89 13.61
C ARG A 39 -33.41 19.25 13.06
N GLY A 40 -33.01 18.55 12.01
CA GLY A 40 -31.97 18.89 11.06
C GLY A 40 -32.22 17.98 9.85
N SER A 41 -32.42 18.55 8.67
CA SER A 41 -32.89 17.93 7.43
C SER A 41 -32.26 16.55 7.14
N ARG A 42 -33.02 15.48 7.42
CA ARG A 42 -32.72 14.12 6.92
C ARG A 42 -33.45 13.92 5.59
N LEU A 43 -32.69 13.73 4.53
CA LEU A 43 -33.17 13.04 3.33
C LEU A 43 -33.47 11.58 3.74
N ASN A 44 -34.64 11.08 3.36
CA ASN A 44 -35.10 9.73 3.64
C ASN A 44 -34.27 8.72 2.83
N VAL A 45 -33.13 8.28 3.36
CA VAL A 45 -32.53 7.00 2.94
C VAL A 45 -33.20 5.91 3.77
N THR A 46 -34.25 5.31 3.23
CA THR A 46 -34.81 4.09 3.78
C THR A 46 -33.76 2.99 3.71
N THR A 47 -33.37 2.45 4.86
CA THR A 47 -32.55 1.24 5.01
C THR A 47 -33.33 0.00 4.57
N GLY A 48 -33.69 -0.05 3.30
CA GLY A 48 -33.94 -1.30 2.58
C GLY A 48 -32.61 -1.86 2.11
N HIS A 49 -32.49 -3.19 2.00
CA HIS A 49 -31.35 -3.84 1.36
C HIS A 49 -31.21 -3.35 -0.09
N MET A 50 -30.45 -2.27 -0.30
CA MET A 50 -30.05 -1.82 -1.63
C MET A 50 -29.07 -2.82 -2.19
N ARG A 51 -29.29 -3.25 -3.44
CA ARG A 51 -28.29 -4.06 -4.15
C ARG A 51 -27.04 -3.19 -4.36
N THR A 52 -25.88 -3.82 -4.44
CA THR A 52 -24.61 -3.12 -4.69
C THR A 52 -24.63 -2.26 -5.96
N GLU A 53 -25.45 -2.63 -6.94
CA GLU A 53 -25.67 -1.84 -8.16
C GLU A 53 -26.48 -0.57 -7.90
N ASP A 54 -27.49 -0.62 -7.02
CA ASP A 54 -28.30 0.54 -6.64
C ASP A 54 -27.48 1.57 -5.85
N LEU A 55 -26.56 1.08 -5.01
CA LEU A 55 -25.65 1.94 -4.23
C LEU A 55 -24.57 2.59 -5.12
N ARG A 56 -24.10 1.90 -6.18
CA ARG A 56 -23.17 2.46 -7.17
C ARG A 56 -23.80 3.58 -7.98
N GLY A 57 -25.02 3.37 -8.49
CA GLY A 57 -25.77 4.41 -9.21
C GLY A 57 -26.03 5.62 -8.31
N THR A 58 -26.48 5.38 -7.08
CA THR A 58 -26.78 6.45 -6.12
C THR A 58 -25.53 7.24 -5.72
N MET A 59 -24.40 6.58 -5.45
CA MET A 59 -23.14 7.25 -5.10
C MET A 59 -22.62 8.12 -6.24
N LEU A 60 -22.73 7.62 -7.47
CA LEU A 60 -22.32 8.36 -8.66
C LEU A 60 -23.26 9.56 -8.90
N ASP A 61 -24.57 9.36 -8.85
CA ASP A 61 -25.56 10.44 -9.02
C ASP A 61 -25.44 11.51 -7.93
N GLU A 62 -25.18 11.13 -6.67
CA GLU A 62 -24.95 12.06 -5.58
C GLU A 62 -23.63 12.83 -5.73
N LEU A 63 -22.57 12.17 -6.15
CA LEU A 63 -21.28 12.80 -6.44
C LEU A 63 -21.41 13.73 -7.65
N MET A 64 -22.15 13.32 -8.68
CA MET A 64 -22.44 14.15 -9.84
C MET A 64 -23.28 15.39 -9.48
N GLY A 65 -24.22 15.25 -8.55
CA GLY A 65 -25.01 16.36 -8.01
C GLY A 65 -24.19 17.31 -7.14
N ALA A 66 -23.27 16.79 -6.33
CA ALA A 66 -22.43 17.56 -5.42
C ALA A 66 -21.32 18.35 -6.14
N LEU A 67 -20.76 17.81 -7.21
CA LEU A 67 -19.72 18.47 -8.03
C LEU A 67 -20.28 19.54 -9.00
N GLY A 68 -21.61 19.74 -9.03
CA GLY A 68 -22.26 20.86 -9.71
C GLY A 68 -22.33 20.77 -11.25
N HIS A 69 -22.78 21.85 -11.90
CA HIS A 69 -23.09 21.88 -13.35
C HIS A 69 -21.86 21.85 -14.28
N GLY A 70 -20.64 21.82 -13.72
CA GLY A 70 -19.38 21.64 -14.44
C GLY A 70 -18.80 20.23 -14.32
N ASN A 71 -19.57 19.28 -13.78
CA ASN A 71 -19.10 17.95 -13.45
C ASN A 71 -18.54 17.19 -14.67
N ARG A 72 -17.23 16.91 -14.61
CA ARG A 72 -16.46 16.24 -15.66
C ARG A 72 -16.30 14.74 -15.43
N VAL A 73 -16.87 14.18 -14.36
CA VAL A 73 -16.94 12.73 -14.12
C VAL A 73 -17.93 12.12 -15.11
N THR A 74 -17.46 11.92 -16.35
CA THR A 74 -18.24 11.31 -17.42
C THR A 74 -18.09 9.79 -17.39
N LYS A 75 -19.11 9.08 -17.87
CA LYS A 75 -19.06 7.62 -18.01
C LYS A 75 -17.83 7.16 -18.80
N ARG A 76 -17.48 7.87 -19.87
CA ARG A 76 -16.29 7.56 -20.69
C ARG A 76 -14.99 7.69 -19.91
N ARG A 77 -14.83 8.77 -19.13
CA ARG A 77 -13.63 8.97 -18.30
C ARG A 77 -13.49 7.87 -17.25
N LEU A 78 -14.60 7.45 -16.65
CA LEU A 78 -14.60 6.33 -15.70
C LEU A 78 -14.18 5.02 -16.38
N GLU A 79 -14.70 4.71 -17.57
CA GLU A 79 -14.29 3.53 -18.35
C GLU A 79 -12.79 3.57 -18.66
N ASP A 80 -12.24 4.73 -19.04
CA ASP A 80 -10.81 4.91 -19.32
C ASP A 80 -9.92 4.72 -18.06
N ILE A 81 -10.41 5.14 -16.89
CA ILE A 81 -9.73 4.93 -15.61
C ILE A 81 -9.80 3.46 -15.18
N GLU A 82 -10.97 2.82 -15.29
CA GLU A 82 -11.16 1.41 -14.98
C GLU A 82 -10.28 0.51 -15.86
N GLU A 83 -10.14 0.84 -17.15
CA GLU A 83 -9.24 0.14 -18.07
C GLU A 83 -7.79 0.23 -17.61
N ALA A 84 -7.33 1.42 -17.24
CA ALA A 84 -5.97 1.65 -16.77
C ALA A 84 -5.68 0.94 -15.43
N LEU A 85 -6.65 0.90 -14.52
CA LEU A 85 -6.53 0.24 -13.22
C LEU A 85 -6.61 -1.29 -13.32
N ARG A 86 -7.18 -1.85 -14.39
CA ARG A 86 -7.53 -3.28 -14.46
C ARG A 86 -6.38 -4.25 -14.20
N PRO A 87 -5.21 -4.12 -14.82
CA PRO A 87 -4.11 -5.05 -14.59
C PRO A 87 -3.67 -5.05 -13.11
N MET A 88 -3.45 -3.85 -12.58
CA MET A 88 -3.03 -3.63 -11.20
C MET A 88 -4.08 -4.11 -10.20
N PHE A 89 -5.35 -3.80 -10.43
CA PHE A 89 -6.44 -4.25 -9.55
C PHE A 89 -6.51 -5.78 -9.49
N ARG A 90 -6.23 -6.52 -10.57
CA ARG A 90 -6.20 -7.99 -10.52
C ARG A 90 -5.01 -8.52 -9.72
N ALA A 91 -3.87 -7.85 -9.82
CA ALA A 91 -2.64 -8.21 -9.13
C ALA A 91 -2.56 -7.73 -7.67
N LEU A 92 -3.46 -6.87 -7.21
CA LEU A 92 -3.46 -6.42 -5.82
C LEU A 92 -4.17 -7.43 -4.88
N PRO A 93 -3.74 -7.55 -3.62
CA PRO A 93 -4.46 -8.36 -2.64
C PRO A 93 -5.88 -7.83 -2.44
N LYS A 94 -6.83 -8.73 -2.25
CA LYS A 94 -8.25 -8.42 -2.02
C LYS A 94 -8.69 -8.94 -0.67
N ASN A 95 -9.61 -8.22 -0.04
CA ASN A 95 -10.30 -8.70 1.15
C ASN A 95 -11.32 -9.80 0.83
N GLU A 96 -12.03 -10.30 1.85
CA GLU A 96 -13.06 -11.33 1.72
C GLU A 96 -14.25 -10.94 0.80
N HIS A 97 -14.38 -9.66 0.46
CA HIS A 97 -15.40 -9.16 -0.46
C HIS A 97 -14.90 -8.99 -1.90
N GLY A 98 -13.64 -9.33 -2.19
CA GLY A 98 -13.05 -9.10 -3.50
C GLY A 98 -12.72 -7.63 -3.78
N ASN A 99 -12.55 -6.81 -2.73
CA ASN A 99 -12.28 -5.38 -2.82
C ASN A 99 -10.91 -5.02 -2.20
N LEU A 100 -10.45 -3.80 -2.44
CA LEU A 100 -9.22 -3.24 -1.86
C LEU A 100 -9.49 -2.57 -0.52
N GLU A 101 -8.59 -2.78 0.44
CA GLU A 101 -8.55 -2.05 1.72
C GLU A 101 -7.77 -0.73 1.59
N HIS A 102 -7.63 0.02 2.69
CA HIS A 102 -6.99 1.35 2.76
C HIS A 102 -5.63 1.41 2.06
N ALA A 103 -4.67 0.60 2.51
CA ALA A 103 -3.32 0.60 1.97
C ALA A 103 -3.27 0.22 0.48
N ALA A 104 -3.99 -0.81 0.07
CA ALA A 104 -3.99 -1.28 -1.32
C ALA A 104 -4.72 -0.31 -2.27
N SER A 105 -5.77 0.37 -1.81
CA SER A 105 -6.48 1.40 -2.57
C SER A 105 -5.59 2.64 -2.77
N ARG A 106 -4.96 3.10 -1.69
CA ARG A 106 -4.01 4.22 -1.70
C ARG A 106 -2.84 3.96 -2.65
N TYR A 107 -2.24 2.78 -2.54
CA TYR A 107 -1.17 2.33 -3.43
C TYR A 107 -1.62 2.29 -4.90
N ALA A 108 -2.83 1.78 -5.17
CA ALA A 108 -3.36 1.71 -6.53
C ALA A 108 -3.56 3.09 -7.16
N LEU A 109 -4.16 4.02 -6.38
CA LEU A 109 -4.38 5.39 -6.82
C LEU A 109 -3.06 6.12 -7.04
N HIS A 110 -2.11 6.03 -6.11
CA HIS A 110 -0.79 6.63 -6.26
C HIS A 110 -0.15 6.19 -7.58
N ARG A 111 -0.08 4.89 -7.85
CA ARG A 111 0.52 4.36 -9.08
C ARG A 111 -0.26 4.75 -10.33
N LEU A 112 -1.58 4.84 -10.28
CA LEU A 112 -2.39 5.34 -11.38
C LEU A 112 -1.99 6.77 -11.76
N PHE A 113 -1.88 7.68 -10.78
CA PHE A 113 -1.52 9.08 -11.01
C PHE A 113 -0.07 9.25 -11.47
N VAL A 114 0.86 8.49 -10.89
CA VAL A 114 2.27 8.48 -11.32
C VAL A 114 2.37 8.00 -12.77
N MET A 115 1.79 6.84 -13.11
CA MET A 115 1.91 6.29 -14.46
C MET A 115 1.20 7.12 -15.53
N ARG A 116 0.02 7.68 -15.21
CA ARG A 116 -0.75 8.44 -16.21
C ARG A 116 -0.18 9.84 -16.38
N HIS A 117 0.16 10.51 -15.29
CA HIS A 117 0.34 11.96 -15.24
C HIS A 117 1.69 12.41 -14.65
N ALA A 118 2.53 11.48 -14.17
CA ALA A 118 3.74 11.78 -13.37
C ALA A 118 3.44 12.60 -12.10
N MET A 119 2.21 12.47 -11.58
CA MET A 119 1.74 13.25 -10.43
C MET A 119 1.82 12.41 -9.15
N TYR A 120 2.54 12.96 -8.18
CA TYR A 120 2.58 12.47 -6.81
C TYR A 120 1.53 13.25 -6.03
N VAL A 121 0.33 12.68 -5.93
CA VAL A 121 -0.78 13.27 -5.17
C VAL A 121 -0.46 13.14 -3.68
N LYS A 122 -0.39 14.28 -2.99
CA LYS A 122 -0.09 14.34 -1.55
C LYS A 122 -1.12 13.50 -0.80
N GLY A 123 -0.69 12.79 0.23
CA GLY A 123 -1.55 11.89 0.99
C GLY A 123 -1.76 10.51 0.36
N LEU A 124 -1.57 10.33 -0.95
CA LEU A 124 -1.56 8.99 -1.58
C LEU A 124 -0.17 8.32 -1.59
N GLU A 125 0.90 9.09 -1.38
CA GLU A 125 2.28 8.62 -1.47
C GLU A 125 2.64 7.58 -0.40
N PRO A 126 3.40 6.53 -0.73
CA PRO A 126 3.78 5.49 0.24
C PRO A 126 4.74 5.93 1.38
N GLY A 127 4.99 7.23 1.57
CA GLY A 127 5.94 7.80 2.53
C GLY A 127 5.51 7.81 4.01
N GLY A 128 6.50 7.73 4.90
CA GLY A 128 6.45 8.04 6.34
C GLY A 128 6.10 6.88 7.29
N LYS A 129 5.28 5.91 6.85
CA LYS A 129 4.89 4.73 7.66
C LYS A 129 4.91 3.41 6.88
N GLY A 130 5.56 3.42 5.72
CA GLY A 130 5.62 2.30 4.79
C GLY A 130 4.26 1.93 4.18
N TRP A 131 4.27 0.86 3.37
CA TRP A 131 3.13 0.35 2.58
C TRP A 131 1.94 -0.16 3.41
N SER A 132 2.00 -0.08 4.74
CA SER A 132 1.00 -0.59 5.67
C SER A 132 0.25 0.52 6.44
N SER A 133 0.40 1.78 6.01
CA SER A 133 -0.31 2.91 6.62
C SER A 133 -1.83 2.69 6.58
N SER A 134 -2.49 2.90 7.73
CA SER A 134 -3.96 2.96 7.84
C SER A 134 -4.52 4.32 7.44
N ALA A 135 -3.69 5.22 6.91
CA ALA A 135 -4.12 6.51 6.40
C ALA A 135 -5.10 6.29 5.25
N SER A 136 -6.20 7.03 5.28
CA SER A 136 -7.27 6.85 4.31
C SER A 136 -6.90 7.47 2.97
N PRO A 137 -7.18 6.80 1.83
CA PRO A 137 -6.99 7.39 0.50
C PRO A 137 -7.84 8.65 0.26
N THR A 138 -8.80 8.94 1.12
CA THR A 138 -9.68 10.13 1.03
C THR A 138 -9.26 11.30 1.90
N GLU A 139 -8.18 11.20 2.70
CA GLU A 139 -7.62 12.34 3.45
C GLU A 139 -7.25 13.51 2.53
N ILE A 140 -6.83 13.25 1.29
CA ILE A 140 -6.54 14.31 0.31
C ILE A 140 -7.77 15.16 -0.03
N LEU A 141 -8.97 14.62 0.16
CA LEU A 141 -10.20 15.34 -0.15
C LEU A 141 -10.63 16.29 0.99
N ASP A 142 -9.92 16.28 2.13
CA ASP A 142 -10.15 17.22 3.23
C ASP A 142 -10.13 18.66 2.72
N ASP A 143 -11.16 19.43 3.05
CA ASP A 143 -11.39 20.81 2.61
C ASP A 143 -11.52 21.03 1.08
N LEU A 144 -11.28 20.02 0.25
CA LEU A 144 -11.36 20.08 -1.21
C LEU A 144 -12.72 19.62 -1.78
N VAL A 145 -13.43 18.75 -1.06
CA VAL A 145 -14.79 18.33 -1.42
C VAL A 145 -15.75 18.53 -0.25
N PRO A 146 -17.07 18.61 -0.50
CA PRO A 146 -18.05 18.61 0.59
C PRO A 146 -17.86 17.38 1.50
N ALA A 147 -17.80 17.59 2.81
CA ALA A 147 -17.50 16.54 3.82
C ALA A 147 -18.39 15.27 3.69
N TYR A 148 -19.61 15.41 3.18
CA TYR A 148 -20.47 14.28 2.88
C TYR A 148 -19.87 13.31 1.85
N ILE A 149 -19.22 13.80 0.79
CA ILE A 149 -18.62 12.98 -0.26
C ILE A 149 -17.48 12.12 0.30
N GLN A 150 -16.62 12.74 1.11
CA GLN A 150 -15.58 12.01 1.83
C GLN A 150 -16.19 10.92 2.72
N SER A 151 -17.23 11.26 3.50
CA SER A 151 -17.87 10.31 4.40
C SER A 151 -18.47 9.08 3.70
N LEU A 152 -18.94 9.23 2.45
CA LEU A 152 -19.45 8.11 1.64
C LEU A 152 -18.34 7.11 1.30
N PHE A 153 -17.18 7.61 0.89
CA PHE A 153 -16.03 6.76 0.60
C PHE A 153 -15.49 6.10 1.87
N GLU A 154 -15.36 6.83 2.98
CA GLU A 154 -14.91 6.27 4.26
C GLU A 154 -15.84 5.15 4.75
N GLN A 155 -17.16 5.38 4.70
CA GLN A 155 -18.13 4.36 5.10
C GLN A 155 -18.05 3.12 4.21
N ARG A 156 -17.82 3.30 2.90
CA ARG A 156 -17.65 2.20 1.95
C ARG A 156 -16.35 1.44 2.20
N MET A 157 -15.26 2.17 2.49
CA MET A 157 -13.94 1.64 2.83
C MET A 157 -13.98 0.76 4.07
N ASP A 158 -14.51 1.30 5.17
CA ASP A 158 -14.58 0.60 6.46
C ASP A 158 -15.53 -0.60 6.47
N SER A 159 -16.55 -0.58 5.61
CA SER A 159 -17.53 -1.68 5.56
C SER A 159 -17.07 -2.85 4.70
N ARG A 160 -16.63 -2.62 3.45
CA ARG A 160 -16.27 -3.72 2.54
C ARG A 160 -15.08 -3.42 1.63
N GLY A 161 -14.39 -2.30 1.76
CA GLY A 161 -13.35 -1.84 0.83
C GLY A 161 -13.88 -1.38 -0.54
N LEU A 162 -12.99 -0.87 -1.39
CA LEU A 162 -13.33 -0.36 -2.73
C LEU A 162 -13.19 -1.44 -3.81
N GLY A 163 -14.25 -1.61 -4.60
CA GLY A 163 -14.17 -2.33 -5.86
C GLY A 163 -13.57 -1.47 -6.96
N MET A 164 -13.41 -2.04 -8.16
CA MET A 164 -12.87 -1.35 -9.32
C MET A 164 -13.62 -0.04 -9.62
N HIS A 165 -14.94 -0.11 -9.64
CA HIS A 165 -15.78 1.03 -9.99
C HIS A 165 -15.65 2.14 -8.94
N GLU A 166 -15.75 1.80 -7.66
CA GLU A 166 -15.63 2.77 -6.57
C GLU A 166 -14.23 3.41 -6.52
N LEU A 167 -13.18 2.64 -6.84
CA LEU A 167 -11.82 3.15 -6.98
C LEU A 167 -11.67 4.12 -8.15
N ALA A 168 -12.31 3.83 -9.29
CA ALA A 168 -12.32 4.70 -10.46
C ALA A 168 -13.09 6.01 -10.22
N VAL A 169 -14.20 5.96 -9.48
CA VAL A 169 -14.94 7.17 -9.08
C VAL A 169 -14.09 8.01 -8.14
N LEU A 170 -13.36 7.42 -7.19
CA LEU A 170 -12.45 8.14 -6.32
C LEU A 170 -11.31 8.80 -7.12
N ALA A 171 -10.69 8.07 -8.06
CA ALA A 171 -9.68 8.64 -8.96
C ALA A 171 -10.23 9.82 -9.78
N ALA A 172 -11.42 9.67 -10.37
CA ALA A 172 -12.07 10.74 -11.13
C ALA A 172 -12.41 11.95 -10.27
N THR A 173 -12.73 11.73 -8.99
CA THR A 173 -12.96 12.82 -8.02
C THR A 173 -11.67 13.59 -7.76
N ILE A 174 -10.54 12.90 -7.55
CA ILE A 174 -9.23 13.53 -7.38
C ILE A 174 -8.82 14.30 -8.65
N GLU A 175 -9.01 13.71 -9.85
CA GLU A 175 -8.76 14.39 -11.13
C GLU A 175 -9.60 15.67 -11.27
N HIS A 176 -10.86 15.63 -10.83
CA HIS A 176 -11.73 16.81 -10.85
C HIS A 176 -11.21 17.93 -9.95
N VAL A 177 -10.72 17.61 -8.75
CA VAL A 177 -10.16 18.62 -7.84
C VAL A 177 -8.87 19.23 -8.41
N VAL A 178 -7.97 18.40 -8.97
CA VAL A 178 -6.75 18.87 -9.66
C VAL A 178 -7.11 19.84 -10.79
N HIS A 179 -8.18 19.52 -11.53
CA HIS A 179 -8.68 20.34 -12.60
C HIS A 179 -9.24 21.69 -12.12
N ASP A 180 -10.03 21.69 -11.05
CA ASP A 180 -10.59 22.93 -10.47
C ASP A 180 -9.49 23.88 -9.96
N GLU A 181 -8.39 23.33 -9.44
CA GLU A 181 -7.20 24.12 -9.09
C GLU A 181 -6.56 24.76 -10.34
N ALA A 182 -6.44 24.00 -11.45
CA ALA A 182 -5.94 24.52 -12.71
C ALA A 182 -6.81 25.69 -13.24
N ILE A 183 -8.13 25.59 -13.15
CA ILE A 183 -9.04 26.68 -13.54
C ILE A 183 -8.87 27.91 -12.64
N THR A 184 -8.71 27.70 -11.34
CA THR A 184 -8.44 28.77 -10.36
C THR A 184 -7.17 29.53 -10.72
N ARG A 185 -6.09 28.82 -11.05
CA ARG A 185 -4.82 29.40 -11.52
C ARG A 185 -4.98 30.11 -12.87
N LEU A 186 -5.80 29.58 -13.79
CA LEU A 186 -6.11 30.24 -15.05
C LEU A 186 -6.88 31.55 -14.86
N HIS A 187 -7.80 31.62 -13.89
CA HIS A 187 -8.49 32.86 -13.55
C HIS A 187 -7.52 33.95 -13.08
N ALA A 188 -6.52 33.58 -12.28
CA ALA A 188 -5.44 34.47 -11.89
C ALA A 188 -4.65 34.96 -13.12
N ALA A 189 -4.24 34.05 -14.01
CA ALA A 189 -3.52 34.44 -15.23
C ALA A 189 -4.34 35.40 -16.12
N TYR A 190 -5.64 35.18 -16.29
CA TYR A 190 -6.53 36.11 -17.00
C TYR A 190 -6.57 37.50 -16.34
N SER A 191 -6.73 37.53 -15.01
CA SER A 191 -6.83 38.77 -14.23
C SER A 191 -5.55 39.60 -14.32
N ALA A 192 -4.38 38.96 -14.24
CA ALA A 192 -3.08 39.60 -14.41
C ALA A 192 -2.92 40.27 -15.79
N HIS A 193 -3.60 39.73 -16.81
CA HIS A 193 -3.59 40.25 -18.18
C HIS A 193 -4.69 41.26 -18.49
N GLY A 194 -5.51 41.63 -17.50
CA GLY A 194 -6.68 42.50 -17.67
C GLY A 194 -7.80 41.87 -18.51
N ALA A 195 -7.85 40.55 -18.63
CA ALA A 195 -8.84 39.81 -19.39
C ALA A 195 -9.95 39.25 -18.48
N THR A 196 -11.15 39.08 -19.02
CA THR A 196 -12.29 38.48 -18.32
C THR A 196 -12.67 37.14 -18.95
N ARG A 197 -13.48 36.32 -18.26
CA ARG A 197 -13.96 35.03 -18.77
C ARG A 197 -14.83 35.16 -20.03
N ASP A 198 -15.53 36.29 -20.15
CA ASP A 198 -16.39 36.58 -21.31
C ASP A 198 -15.59 37.15 -22.50
N SER A 199 -14.29 37.41 -22.31
CA SER A 199 -13.43 37.93 -23.36
C SER A 199 -13.16 36.86 -24.42
N ARG A 200 -13.16 37.31 -25.68
CA ARG A 200 -12.66 36.56 -26.82
C ARG A 200 -11.27 37.09 -27.19
N LEU A 201 -10.25 36.25 -27.08
CA LEU A 201 -8.86 36.69 -27.12
C LEU A 201 -8.12 36.15 -28.35
N PRO A 202 -7.25 36.95 -29.00
CA PRO A 202 -6.42 36.45 -30.09
C PRO A 202 -5.34 35.48 -29.60
N ASN A 203 -4.86 34.62 -30.50
CA ASN A 203 -3.89 33.56 -30.17
C ASN A 203 -2.68 34.07 -29.37
N TRP A 204 -2.03 35.14 -29.82
CA TRP A 204 -0.85 35.71 -29.14
C TRP A 204 -1.12 36.15 -27.70
N LYS A 205 -2.35 36.58 -27.39
CA LYS A 205 -2.74 37.00 -26.05
C LYS A 205 -3.00 35.78 -25.17
N VAL A 206 -3.62 34.74 -25.73
CA VAL A 206 -3.78 33.44 -25.03
C VAL A 206 -2.43 32.81 -24.74
N GLU A 207 -1.51 32.83 -25.69
CA GLU A 207 -0.13 32.39 -25.51
C GLU A 207 0.55 33.09 -24.32
N SER A 208 0.39 34.41 -24.21
CA SER A 208 0.92 35.18 -23.08
C SER A 208 0.27 34.83 -21.74
N ILE A 209 -1.04 34.54 -21.74
CA ILE A 209 -1.78 34.07 -20.56
C ILE A 209 -1.33 32.67 -20.15
N VAL A 210 -1.12 31.76 -21.11
CA VAL A 210 -0.61 30.40 -20.86
C VAL A 210 0.79 30.47 -20.28
N ASP A 211 1.65 31.38 -20.74
CA ASP A 211 2.96 31.60 -20.13
C ASP A 211 2.82 32.08 -18.68
N THR A 212 1.95 33.05 -18.39
CA THR A 212 1.68 33.49 -17.01
C THR A 212 1.16 32.34 -16.15
N TYR A 213 0.28 31.50 -16.70
CA TYR A 213 -0.19 30.29 -16.03
C TYR A 213 0.97 29.36 -15.68
N MET A 214 1.89 29.12 -16.63
CA MET A 214 3.06 28.27 -16.39
C MET A 214 3.99 28.86 -15.34
N VAL A 215 4.14 30.19 -15.24
CA VAL A 215 4.90 30.81 -14.14
C VAL A 215 4.26 30.49 -12.79
N LEU A 216 2.94 30.64 -12.68
CA LEU A 216 2.21 30.32 -11.44
C LEU A 216 2.31 28.83 -11.10
N PHE A 217 2.28 27.96 -12.11
CA PHE A 217 2.38 26.51 -11.96
C PHE A 217 3.79 26.07 -11.52
N LEU A 218 4.83 26.50 -12.23
CA LEU A 218 6.23 26.12 -11.96
C LEU A 218 6.73 26.62 -10.61
N GLN A 219 6.22 27.75 -10.14
CA GLN A 219 6.65 28.34 -8.87
C GLN A 219 5.81 27.91 -7.66
N GLY A 220 4.78 27.07 -7.87
CA GLY A 220 3.86 26.65 -6.80
C GLY A 220 3.19 27.83 -6.09
N VAL A 221 2.98 28.95 -6.80
CA VAL A 221 2.51 30.20 -6.20
C VAL A 221 1.01 30.13 -5.99
N ASP A 222 0.56 30.49 -4.78
CA ASP A 222 -0.86 30.69 -4.50
C ASP A 222 -1.46 31.70 -5.49
N PRO A 223 -2.47 31.32 -6.29
CA PRO A 223 -3.07 32.18 -7.30
C PRO A 223 -3.68 33.48 -6.74
N TYR A 224 -3.92 33.56 -5.42
CA TYR A 224 -4.46 34.74 -4.74
C TYR A 224 -3.50 35.40 -3.74
N GLY A 225 -2.25 34.95 -3.67
CA GLY A 225 -1.24 35.52 -2.76
C GLY A 225 -0.67 36.86 -3.25
N THR A 226 0.15 37.51 -2.41
CA THR A 226 0.87 38.77 -2.74
C THR A 226 1.78 38.67 -3.97
N LEU A 227 2.15 37.44 -4.34
CA LEU A 227 2.88 37.14 -5.57
C LEU A 227 2.01 37.32 -6.83
N HIS A 228 0.68 37.37 -6.74
CA HIS A 228 -0.17 37.63 -7.90
C HIS A 228 0.16 39.00 -8.57
N ASP A 229 0.33 40.04 -7.75
CA ASP A 229 0.52 41.43 -8.22
C ASP A 229 1.84 41.66 -9.01
N SER A 230 2.80 40.74 -8.91
CA SER A 230 4.11 40.81 -9.57
C SER A 230 4.34 39.71 -10.62
N VAL A 231 3.31 38.92 -10.96
CA VAL A 231 3.48 37.72 -11.80
C VAL A 231 4.04 38.05 -13.20
N LEU A 232 3.61 39.16 -13.81
CA LEU A 232 4.11 39.59 -15.13
C LEU A 232 5.59 40.02 -15.09
N GLN A 233 6.02 40.62 -13.97
CA GLN A 233 7.43 40.96 -13.77
C GLN A 233 8.27 39.70 -13.58
N ARG A 234 7.75 38.67 -12.90
CA ARG A 234 8.46 37.39 -12.79
C ARG A 234 8.52 36.65 -14.12
N GLN A 235 7.45 36.69 -14.92
CA GLN A 235 7.45 36.12 -16.26
C GLN A 235 8.58 36.66 -17.13
N SER A 236 8.91 37.96 -17.05
CA SER A 236 10.03 38.53 -17.81
C SER A 236 11.41 38.09 -17.30
N LEU A 237 11.49 37.56 -16.08
CA LEU A 237 12.71 37.05 -15.46
C LEU A 237 12.85 35.52 -15.56
N MET A 238 11.85 34.80 -16.07
CA MET A 238 11.86 33.32 -16.11
C MET A 238 13.07 32.74 -16.84
N HIS A 239 13.51 33.35 -17.94
CA HIS A 239 14.71 32.91 -18.66
C HIS A 239 16.00 32.94 -17.82
N GLN A 240 16.02 33.68 -16.71
CA GLN A 240 17.17 33.77 -15.80
C GLN A 240 17.11 32.73 -14.68
N VAL A 241 15.90 32.30 -14.29
CA VAL A 241 15.69 31.44 -13.11
C VAL A 241 15.32 30.00 -13.48
N TYR A 242 14.83 29.77 -14.70
CA TYR A 242 14.44 28.45 -15.19
C TYR A 242 15.06 28.22 -16.58
N PRO A 243 16.20 27.51 -16.67
CA PRO A 243 16.92 27.31 -17.93
C PRO A 243 16.06 26.75 -19.06
N SER A 244 15.16 25.81 -18.76
CA SER A 244 14.25 25.15 -19.71
C SER A 244 12.97 25.93 -20.03
N TRP A 245 12.95 27.24 -19.74
CA TRP A 245 11.76 28.06 -19.95
C TRP A 245 11.36 28.15 -21.42
N HIS A 246 12.33 28.22 -22.34
CA HIS A 246 12.03 28.29 -23.77
C HIS A 246 11.40 27.00 -24.30
N GLU A 247 11.91 25.87 -23.85
CA GLU A 247 11.41 24.53 -24.14
C GLU A 247 9.98 24.36 -23.60
N SER A 248 9.72 24.86 -22.39
CA SER A 248 8.37 24.87 -21.79
C SER A 248 7.39 25.71 -22.60
N GLN A 249 7.81 26.88 -23.07
CA GLN A 249 6.98 27.70 -23.98
C GLN A 249 6.67 26.92 -25.25
N ASN A 250 7.67 26.33 -25.90
CA ASN A 250 7.47 25.54 -27.12
C ASN A 250 6.47 24.39 -26.92
N PHE A 251 6.60 23.64 -25.83
CA PHE A 251 5.65 22.59 -25.44
C PHE A 251 4.21 23.14 -25.35
N THR A 252 3.98 24.21 -24.59
CA THR A 252 2.62 24.77 -24.45
C THR A 252 2.06 25.28 -25.78
N ARG A 253 2.91 25.81 -26.68
CA ARG A 253 2.48 26.21 -28.03
C ARG A 253 2.11 25.03 -28.90
N GLU A 254 2.82 23.91 -28.79
CA GLU A 254 2.50 22.68 -29.52
C GLU A 254 1.16 22.10 -29.05
N VAL A 255 0.94 22.03 -27.73
CA VAL A 255 -0.34 21.59 -27.15
C VAL A 255 -1.47 22.51 -27.63
N GLN A 256 -1.30 23.83 -27.51
CA GLN A 256 -2.29 24.81 -27.99
C GLN A 256 -2.63 24.60 -29.47
N LYS A 257 -1.63 24.43 -30.34
CA LYS A 257 -1.86 24.17 -31.77
C LYS A 257 -2.65 22.87 -32.01
N SER A 258 -2.29 21.81 -31.29
CA SER A 258 -2.96 20.50 -31.38
C SER A 258 -4.44 20.60 -30.98
N VAL A 259 -4.73 21.24 -29.84
CA VAL A 259 -6.10 21.43 -29.34
C VAL A 259 -6.93 22.30 -30.29
N ILE A 260 -6.38 23.42 -30.77
CA ILE A 260 -7.07 24.27 -31.75
C ILE A 260 -7.40 23.49 -33.02
N ALA A 261 -6.46 22.68 -33.53
CA ALA A 261 -6.68 21.88 -34.73
C ALA A 261 -7.76 20.81 -34.52
N ALA A 262 -7.74 20.13 -33.37
CA ALA A 262 -8.72 19.09 -33.03
C ALA A 262 -10.14 19.63 -32.85
N HIS A 263 -10.28 20.86 -32.33
CA HIS A 263 -11.57 21.48 -32.00
C HIS A 263 -11.95 22.65 -32.93
N ALA A 264 -11.32 22.78 -34.10
CA ALA A 264 -11.50 23.91 -35.02
C ALA A 264 -12.97 24.15 -35.48
N SER A 265 -13.82 23.12 -35.40
CA SER A 265 -15.24 23.22 -35.75
C SER A 265 -16.13 23.79 -34.63
N GLU A 266 -15.61 23.90 -33.41
CA GLU A 266 -16.37 24.35 -32.24
C GLU A 266 -16.41 25.89 -32.14
N PRO A 267 -17.53 26.49 -31.67
CA PRO A 267 -17.66 27.96 -31.54
C PRO A 267 -16.64 28.63 -30.61
N ASP A 268 -16.02 27.84 -29.72
CA ASP A 268 -14.98 28.26 -28.79
C ASP A 268 -13.63 28.54 -29.49
N TYR A 269 -13.43 27.98 -30.70
CA TYR A 269 -12.17 27.97 -31.45
C TYR A 269 -12.27 28.72 -32.80
N GLN A 270 -13.05 29.81 -32.83
CA GLN A 270 -13.17 30.63 -34.04
C GLN A 270 -11.80 31.13 -34.51
N GLU A 271 -11.64 31.23 -35.84
CA GLU A 271 -10.35 31.56 -36.45
C GLU A 271 -9.78 32.89 -35.90
N GLY A 272 -8.63 32.79 -35.24
CA GLY A 272 -7.94 33.93 -34.64
C GLY A 272 -8.53 34.44 -33.31
N SER A 273 -9.52 33.76 -32.70
CA SER A 273 -10.09 34.17 -31.42
C SER A 273 -10.60 33.00 -30.57
N LEU A 274 -10.09 32.89 -29.34
CA LEU A 274 -10.40 31.82 -28.39
C LEU A 274 -11.23 32.35 -27.21
N THR A 275 -12.17 31.54 -26.74
CA THR A 275 -12.93 31.80 -25.50
C THR A 275 -12.15 31.31 -24.28
N PHE A 276 -12.59 31.71 -23.08
CA PHE A 276 -12.07 31.15 -21.83
C PHE A 276 -12.16 29.62 -21.79
N ASN A 277 -13.26 29.04 -22.30
CA ASN A 277 -13.44 27.60 -22.32
C ASN A 277 -12.42 26.90 -23.25
N ALA A 278 -12.11 27.50 -24.41
CA ALA A 278 -11.03 27.00 -25.26
C ALA A 278 -9.67 27.06 -24.54
N THR A 279 -9.36 28.16 -23.83
CA THR A 279 -8.12 28.24 -23.05
C THR A 279 -8.10 27.25 -21.89
N ALA A 280 -9.22 27.03 -21.21
CA ALA A 280 -9.34 26.04 -20.14
C ALA A 280 -9.00 24.64 -20.64
N ARG A 281 -9.52 24.22 -21.80
CA ARG A 281 -9.15 22.95 -22.44
C ARG A 281 -7.68 22.87 -22.86
N ILE A 282 -7.10 23.97 -23.32
CA ILE A 282 -5.65 24.01 -23.61
C ILE A 282 -4.86 23.75 -22.33
N ILE A 283 -5.23 24.40 -21.22
CA ILE A 283 -4.57 24.18 -19.93
C ILE A 283 -4.78 22.76 -19.39
N GLU A 284 -5.97 22.19 -19.55
CA GLU A 284 -6.27 20.79 -19.23
C GLU A 284 -5.25 19.86 -19.90
N GLU A 285 -5.09 19.98 -21.21
CA GLU A 285 -4.17 19.18 -22.00
C GLU A 285 -2.69 19.46 -21.65
N VAL A 286 -2.35 20.71 -21.34
CA VAL A 286 -1.01 21.06 -20.84
C VAL A 286 -0.73 20.31 -19.55
N VAL A 287 -1.64 20.36 -18.56
CA VAL A 287 -1.45 19.69 -17.26
C VAL A 287 -1.41 18.17 -17.41
N GLU A 288 -2.29 17.57 -18.23
CA GLU A 288 -2.30 16.12 -18.49
C GLU A 288 -0.99 15.62 -19.13
N GLN A 289 -0.37 16.43 -19.99
CA GLN A 289 0.83 16.02 -20.74
C GLN A 289 2.15 16.47 -20.08
N TYR A 290 2.11 17.47 -19.19
CA TYR A 290 3.29 18.13 -18.65
C TYR A 290 4.26 17.17 -17.98
N GLY A 291 3.77 16.27 -17.12
CA GLY A 291 4.63 15.34 -16.37
C GLY A 291 5.44 14.40 -17.28
N ARG A 292 4.83 13.89 -18.36
CA ARG A 292 5.53 13.05 -19.34
C ARG A 292 6.51 13.81 -20.22
N TRP A 293 6.18 15.07 -20.50
CA TRP A 293 7.09 15.96 -21.23
C TRP A 293 8.33 16.28 -20.37
N GLN A 294 8.11 16.64 -19.10
CA GLN A 294 9.17 16.99 -18.14
C GLN A 294 10.07 15.79 -17.80
N ASP A 295 9.55 14.56 -17.90
CA ASP A 295 10.34 13.32 -17.76
C ASP A 295 11.57 13.25 -18.69
N GLY A 296 11.61 14.04 -19.78
CA GLY A 296 12.83 14.22 -20.57
C GLY A 296 14.02 14.70 -19.73
N GLU A 297 13.82 15.69 -18.87
CA GLU A 297 14.85 16.22 -17.98
C GLU A 297 15.28 15.18 -16.93
N CYS A 298 14.32 14.39 -16.44
CA CYS A 298 14.60 13.29 -15.51
C CYS A 298 15.46 12.19 -16.15
N ARG A 299 15.24 11.89 -17.43
CA ARG A 299 16.07 10.96 -18.20
C ARG A 299 17.47 11.50 -18.46
N ASP A 300 17.61 12.80 -18.68
CA ASP A 300 18.91 13.45 -18.82
C ASP A 300 19.68 13.43 -17.48
N LEU A 301 19.00 13.73 -16.37
CA LEU A 301 19.53 13.60 -15.01
C LEU A 301 20.03 12.17 -14.74
N LYS A 302 19.20 11.16 -15.00
CA LYS A 302 19.59 9.76 -14.86
C LYS A 302 20.79 9.42 -15.73
N SER A 303 20.80 9.88 -16.99
CA SER A 303 21.92 9.66 -17.92
C SER A 303 23.23 10.26 -17.43
N ALA A 304 23.18 11.42 -16.77
CA ALA A 304 24.34 12.03 -16.12
C ALA A 304 24.83 11.20 -14.92
N LEU A 305 23.92 10.72 -14.07
CA LEU A 305 24.28 9.86 -12.93
C LEU A 305 24.88 8.53 -13.38
N MET A 306 24.35 7.90 -14.43
CA MET A 306 24.89 6.65 -14.97
C MET A 306 26.31 6.81 -15.54
N GLN A 307 26.72 8.00 -15.99
CA GLN A 307 28.11 8.25 -16.41
C GLN A 307 29.11 8.26 -15.24
N MET A 308 28.60 8.34 -14.01
CA MET A 308 29.37 8.34 -12.76
C MET A 308 29.14 7.06 -11.94
N GLU A 309 28.49 6.05 -12.53
CA GLU A 309 28.16 4.80 -11.86
C GLU A 309 29.43 4.03 -11.42
N ASP A 310 29.38 3.45 -10.23
CA ASP A 310 30.40 2.52 -9.74
C ASP A 310 30.10 1.10 -10.27
N GLY A 311 30.80 0.71 -11.33
CA GLY A 311 30.58 -0.56 -12.03
C GLY A 311 29.22 -0.63 -12.70
N ASP A 312 28.48 -1.72 -12.49
CA ASP A 312 27.10 -1.92 -12.98
C ASP A 312 26.09 -1.96 -11.81
N SER A 313 26.37 -1.19 -10.75
CA SER A 313 25.66 -1.30 -9.47
C SER A 313 24.37 -0.49 -9.34
N GLY A 314 24.08 0.40 -10.29
CA GLY A 314 23.00 1.38 -10.17
C GLY A 314 23.25 2.46 -9.12
N ARG A 315 24.51 2.66 -8.69
CA ARG A 315 24.90 3.61 -7.65
C ARG A 315 26.08 4.49 -8.07
N VAL A 316 26.14 5.70 -7.51
CA VAL A 316 27.25 6.66 -7.70
C VAL A 316 27.95 6.86 -6.36
N LEU A 317 29.27 6.72 -6.29
CA LEU A 317 29.99 7.02 -5.05
C LEU A 317 29.71 8.47 -4.62
N LEU A 318 29.48 8.70 -3.33
CA LEU A 318 29.13 10.03 -2.82
C LEU A 318 30.21 11.08 -3.15
N SER A 319 31.47 10.65 -3.20
CA SER A 319 32.61 11.46 -3.64
C SER A 319 32.54 11.87 -5.11
N ASP A 320 32.12 10.98 -6.00
CA ASP A 320 31.93 11.28 -7.42
C ASP A 320 30.68 12.15 -7.63
N PHE A 321 29.62 11.89 -6.86
CA PHE A 321 28.37 12.65 -6.87
C PHE A 321 28.62 14.14 -6.56
N TYR A 322 29.47 14.46 -5.59
CA TYR A 322 29.88 15.85 -5.31
C TYR A 322 31.09 16.32 -6.14
N GLY A 323 31.96 15.41 -6.59
CA GLY A 323 33.27 15.72 -7.17
C GLY A 323 33.30 15.94 -8.68
N ARG A 324 32.40 15.31 -9.43
CA ARG A 324 32.31 15.46 -10.90
C ARG A 324 31.29 16.53 -11.30
N ALA A 325 31.51 17.75 -10.82
CA ALA A 325 30.95 18.95 -11.44
C ALA A 325 31.99 19.60 -12.39
N PRO A 326 32.37 18.99 -13.54
CA PRO A 326 33.27 19.65 -14.47
C PRO A 326 32.53 20.83 -15.13
N GLY A 327 33.02 22.05 -14.90
CA GLY A 327 32.51 23.25 -15.58
C GLY A 327 31.49 24.10 -14.82
N GLY A 328 31.26 23.84 -13.53
CA GLY A 328 30.44 24.72 -12.68
C GLY A 328 28.94 24.41 -12.64
N SER A 329 28.51 23.21 -13.04
CA SER A 329 27.18 22.70 -12.75
C SER A 329 27.10 22.17 -11.31
N TRP A 330 26.83 23.06 -10.36
CA TRP A 330 26.49 22.79 -8.96
C TRP A 330 25.11 22.09 -8.81
N GLN A 331 24.86 21.03 -9.57
CA GLN A 331 23.52 20.43 -9.66
C GLN A 331 23.22 19.43 -8.54
N PHE A 332 24.25 18.90 -7.86
CA PHE A 332 24.12 17.90 -6.80
C PHE A 332 24.63 18.48 -5.49
N THR A 333 23.71 18.90 -4.64
CA THR A 333 24.04 19.65 -3.41
C THR A 333 23.30 19.15 -2.20
N GLU A 334 22.56 18.05 -2.29
CA GLU A 334 21.79 17.48 -1.20
C GLU A 334 22.72 16.98 -0.09
N SER A 335 22.41 17.31 1.17
CA SER A 335 23.18 16.85 2.33
C SER A 335 23.03 15.35 2.55
N ARG A 336 24.00 14.71 3.21
CA ARG A 336 23.98 13.27 3.50
C ARG A 336 22.73 12.86 4.29
N GLU A 337 22.37 13.68 5.27
CA GLU A 337 21.19 13.45 6.10
C GLU A 337 19.90 13.48 5.28
N TYR A 338 19.79 14.47 4.39
CA TYR A 338 18.62 14.60 3.54
C TYR A 338 18.56 13.47 2.51
N LEU A 339 19.68 13.11 1.86
CA LEU A 339 19.75 11.93 0.97
C LEU A 339 19.35 10.63 1.68
N LYS A 340 19.65 10.49 2.97
CA LYS A 340 19.25 9.34 3.78
C LYS A 340 17.74 9.33 4.06
N ASP A 341 17.14 10.47 4.39
CA ASP A 341 15.70 10.58 4.64
C ASP A 341 14.87 10.35 3.36
N LEU A 342 15.43 10.69 2.20
CA LEU A 342 14.89 10.32 0.87
C LEU A 342 15.07 8.82 0.53
N GLY A 343 15.90 8.09 1.29
CA GLY A 343 16.35 6.74 0.98
C GLY A 343 17.22 6.65 -0.27
N ALA A 344 17.83 7.76 -0.69
CA ALA A 344 18.74 7.81 -1.82
C ALA A 344 20.18 7.45 -1.43
N LEU A 345 20.53 7.45 -0.14
CA LEU A 345 21.88 7.13 0.33
C LEU A 345 22.01 5.67 0.81
N ASP A 346 23.04 4.99 0.32
CA ASP A 346 23.60 3.77 0.90
C ASP A 346 24.85 4.13 1.71
N ASP A 347 24.73 4.00 3.03
CA ASP A 347 25.80 4.21 4.01
C ASP A 347 26.16 2.92 4.78
N SER A 348 25.81 1.75 4.22
CA SER A 348 26.10 0.45 4.81
C SER A 348 27.61 0.19 4.96
N ASP A 349 28.41 0.66 4.00
CA ASP A 349 29.85 0.83 4.12
C ASP A 349 30.18 2.30 4.38
N ALA A 350 30.54 2.62 5.63
CA ALA A 350 30.89 3.98 6.05
C ALA A 350 32.12 4.54 5.30
N GLY A 351 32.99 3.69 4.75
CA GLY A 351 34.16 4.10 3.96
C GLY A 351 33.84 4.34 2.48
N ARG A 352 32.69 3.85 1.99
CA ARG A 352 32.28 3.94 0.58
C ARG A 352 30.78 4.26 0.43
N PRO A 353 30.29 5.38 1.01
CA PRO A 353 28.90 5.76 0.84
C PRO A 353 28.59 6.03 -0.63
N SER A 354 27.40 5.65 -1.07
CA SER A 354 26.97 5.80 -2.47
C SER A 354 25.50 6.19 -2.59
N VAL A 355 25.16 6.91 -3.65
CA VAL A 355 23.81 7.36 -3.97
C VAL A 355 23.16 6.33 -4.89
N ILE A 356 22.01 5.80 -4.48
CA ILE A 356 21.18 4.85 -5.24
C ILE A 356 20.41 5.65 -6.31
N ILE A 357 20.80 5.46 -7.58
CA ILE A 357 20.31 6.26 -8.72
C ILE A 357 18.77 6.27 -8.81
N PRO A 358 18.06 5.12 -8.86
CA PRO A 358 16.60 5.14 -9.00
C PRO A 358 15.89 5.78 -7.79
N ASN A 359 16.46 5.68 -6.59
CA ASN A 359 15.90 6.34 -5.40
C ASN A 359 16.10 7.85 -5.46
N TYR A 360 17.26 8.33 -5.91
CA TYR A 360 17.53 9.75 -6.06
C TYR A 360 16.66 10.38 -7.15
N VAL A 361 16.64 9.80 -8.35
CA VAL A 361 15.88 10.33 -9.50
C VAL A 361 14.39 10.44 -9.16
N GLY A 362 13.80 9.42 -8.53
CA GLY A 362 12.40 9.42 -8.12
C GLY A 362 12.08 10.15 -6.81
N SER A 363 13.05 10.86 -6.22
CA SER A 363 12.88 11.54 -4.93
C SER A 363 12.26 12.94 -5.07
N HIS A 364 11.73 13.46 -3.95
CA HIS A 364 11.14 14.80 -3.85
C HIS A 364 12.11 15.95 -4.17
N SER A 365 13.43 15.73 -4.12
CA SER A 365 14.41 16.71 -4.59
C SER A 365 14.29 17.01 -6.08
N ASN A 366 13.78 16.05 -6.86
CA ASN A 366 13.61 16.16 -8.31
C ASN A 366 12.13 16.33 -8.69
N CYS A 367 11.29 16.76 -7.75
CA CYS A 367 9.88 17.06 -8.00
C CYS A 367 9.63 18.57 -8.11
N LEU A 368 8.78 18.95 -9.04
CA LEU A 368 8.20 20.28 -9.15
C LEU A 368 6.95 20.38 -8.26
N ALA A 369 7.07 21.05 -7.11
CA ALA A 369 5.98 21.33 -6.19
C ALA A 369 4.98 22.33 -6.81
N SER A 370 4.13 21.85 -7.70
CA SER A 370 3.30 22.67 -8.58
C SER A 370 2.00 23.15 -7.90
N SER A 371 1.60 22.47 -6.82
CA SER A 371 0.36 22.73 -6.09
C SER A 371 0.44 22.27 -4.63
N SER A 372 -0.60 22.62 -3.85
CA SER A 372 -0.83 22.02 -2.53
C SER A 372 -1.35 20.58 -2.61
N ILE A 373 -1.85 20.13 -3.77
CA ILE A 373 -2.53 18.84 -3.94
C ILE A 373 -1.56 17.76 -4.45
N PHE A 374 -0.67 18.11 -5.36
CA PHE A 374 0.27 17.20 -6.00
C PHE A 374 1.58 17.88 -6.38
N SER A 375 2.61 17.05 -6.53
CA SER A 375 3.89 17.40 -7.14
C SER A 375 4.05 16.66 -8.46
N VAL A 376 4.67 17.29 -9.46
CA VAL A 376 5.09 16.59 -10.69
C VAL A 376 6.50 16.07 -10.47
N CYS A 377 6.69 14.77 -10.59
CA CYS A 377 7.94 14.10 -10.26
C CYS A 377 8.42 13.23 -11.42
N CYS A 378 9.70 12.87 -11.39
CA CYS A 378 10.27 11.92 -12.36
C CYS A 378 9.52 10.58 -12.37
N LEU A 379 9.31 10.01 -13.56
CA LEU A 379 8.64 8.72 -13.68
C LEU A 379 9.54 7.61 -13.11
N ASN A 380 8.90 6.68 -12.39
CA ASN A 380 9.58 5.49 -11.92
C ASN A 380 9.67 4.44 -13.04
N GLU A 381 10.87 4.23 -13.58
CA GLU A 381 11.12 3.25 -14.66
C GLU A 381 10.88 1.79 -14.26
N CYS A 382 10.70 1.49 -12.96
CA CYS A 382 10.25 0.20 -12.49
C CYS A 382 8.76 -0.06 -12.77
N GLU A 383 7.95 0.99 -12.91
CA GLU A 383 6.50 0.87 -13.07
C GLU A 383 6.09 0.08 -14.32
N PRO A 384 6.69 0.30 -15.51
CA PRO A 384 6.46 -0.54 -16.68
C PRO A 384 6.80 -2.02 -16.45
N LEU A 385 7.82 -2.32 -15.65
CA LEU A 385 8.27 -3.68 -15.34
C LEU A 385 7.23 -4.39 -14.47
N ILE A 386 6.82 -3.75 -13.37
CA ILE A 386 5.76 -4.26 -12.48
C ILE A 386 4.46 -4.40 -13.26
N SER A 387 4.08 -3.40 -14.06
CA SER A 387 2.87 -3.44 -14.88
C SER A 387 2.84 -4.62 -15.87
N ARG A 388 4.00 -5.07 -16.38
CA ARG A 388 4.05 -6.29 -17.21
C ARG A 388 3.78 -7.54 -16.38
N LEU A 389 4.40 -7.65 -15.20
CA LEU A 389 4.16 -8.76 -14.28
C LEU A 389 2.69 -8.84 -13.89
N GLU A 390 2.04 -7.71 -13.56
CA GLU A 390 0.62 -7.65 -13.24
C GLU A 390 -0.27 -8.14 -14.37
N ARG A 391 0.03 -7.76 -15.61
CA ARG A 391 -0.72 -8.19 -16.80
C ARG A 391 -0.58 -9.69 -17.07
N GLU A 392 0.64 -10.22 -16.95
CA GLU A 392 0.93 -11.62 -17.29
C GLU A 392 0.52 -12.59 -16.18
N LEU A 393 0.68 -12.21 -14.91
CA LEU A 393 0.36 -13.05 -13.76
C LEU A 393 -1.11 -12.90 -13.31
N ALA A 394 -1.66 -11.68 -13.39
CA ALA A 394 -3.05 -11.35 -13.03
C ALA A 394 -3.50 -11.88 -11.65
N ALA A 395 -2.57 -11.95 -10.69
CA ALA A 395 -2.80 -12.47 -9.35
C ALA A 395 -1.85 -11.79 -8.34
N PRO A 396 -2.21 -11.71 -7.05
CA PRO A 396 -1.36 -11.08 -6.03
C PRO A 396 -0.09 -11.86 -5.68
N GLU A 397 -0.08 -13.16 -5.98
CA GLU A 397 1.04 -14.04 -5.68
C GLU A 397 1.26 -15.05 -6.81
N ALA A 398 2.51 -15.34 -7.13
CA ALA A 398 2.88 -16.25 -8.21
C ALA A 398 3.96 -17.26 -7.80
N PRO A 399 3.98 -18.48 -8.39
CA PRO A 399 5.10 -19.39 -8.22
C PRO A 399 6.42 -18.75 -8.71
N PRO A 400 7.56 -18.99 -8.02
CA PRO A 400 8.86 -18.44 -8.41
C PRO A 400 9.23 -18.71 -9.87
N GLU A 401 8.91 -19.88 -10.40
CA GLU A 401 9.25 -20.27 -11.77
C GLU A 401 8.57 -19.36 -12.80
N GLN A 402 7.31 -19.01 -12.57
CA GLN A 402 6.57 -18.10 -13.47
C GLN A 402 7.14 -16.68 -13.40
N VAL A 403 7.49 -16.21 -12.21
CA VAL A 403 8.10 -14.89 -12.02
C VAL A 403 9.46 -14.83 -12.74
N LEU A 404 10.31 -15.85 -12.55
CA LEU A 404 11.61 -15.95 -13.23
C LEU A 404 11.45 -15.96 -14.75
N GLU A 405 10.53 -16.77 -15.27
CA GLU A 405 10.31 -16.90 -16.72
C GLU A 405 9.94 -15.55 -17.37
N ILE A 406 9.10 -14.76 -16.70
CA ILE A 406 8.69 -13.43 -17.18
C ILE A 406 9.84 -12.44 -17.07
N VAL A 407 10.50 -12.38 -15.91
CA VAL A 407 11.58 -11.41 -15.63
C VAL A 407 12.79 -11.63 -16.53
N GLU A 408 13.15 -12.89 -16.82
CA GLU A 408 14.25 -13.19 -17.73
C GLU A 408 13.97 -12.74 -19.17
N ARG A 409 12.70 -12.65 -19.57
CA ARG A 409 12.27 -12.18 -20.90
C ARG A 409 11.91 -10.69 -20.94
N LEU A 410 11.98 -9.98 -19.81
CA LEU A 410 11.53 -8.61 -19.69
C LEU A 410 12.71 -7.63 -19.89
N PRO A 411 12.72 -6.84 -20.99
CA PRO A 411 13.74 -5.81 -21.20
C PRO A 411 13.47 -4.57 -20.34
N SER A 412 14.51 -3.78 -20.10
CA SER A 412 14.43 -2.44 -19.51
C SER A 412 15.18 -1.43 -20.39
N THR A 413 15.23 -0.17 -19.97
CA THR A 413 15.97 0.89 -20.67
C THR A 413 17.48 0.64 -20.67
N SER A 414 18.02 0.06 -19.58
CA SER A 414 19.45 -0.24 -19.45
C SER A 414 19.84 -1.70 -19.72
N MET A 415 18.87 -2.62 -19.81
CA MET A 415 19.15 -4.05 -20.02
C MET A 415 18.32 -4.67 -21.14
N GLN A 416 18.98 -5.50 -21.96
CA GLN A 416 18.34 -6.28 -23.01
C GLN A 416 17.84 -7.63 -22.48
N ALA A 417 16.80 -8.18 -23.12
CA ALA A 417 16.28 -9.52 -22.87
C ALA A 417 16.61 -10.47 -24.04
N PRO A 418 16.77 -11.79 -23.81
CA PRO A 418 16.64 -12.47 -22.53
C PRO A 418 17.89 -12.31 -21.64
N LYS A 419 17.69 -12.10 -20.34
CA LYS A 419 18.76 -12.05 -19.34
C LYS A 419 18.82 -13.33 -18.53
N LYS A 420 20.02 -13.76 -18.16
CA LYS A 420 20.23 -14.89 -17.26
C LYS A 420 20.46 -14.34 -15.85
N LEU A 421 19.52 -14.59 -14.94
CA LEU A 421 19.69 -14.22 -13.53
C LEU A 421 20.73 -15.14 -12.85
N SER A 422 21.51 -14.58 -11.93
CA SER A 422 22.48 -15.33 -11.12
C SER A 422 21.79 -16.37 -10.24
N ASP A 423 22.53 -17.43 -9.88
CA ASP A 423 21.99 -18.48 -9.01
C ASP A 423 21.63 -17.94 -7.62
N SER A 424 22.39 -16.97 -7.11
CA SER A 424 22.09 -16.26 -5.86
C SER A 424 20.75 -15.52 -5.92
N LEU A 425 20.50 -14.77 -7.00
CA LEU A 425 19.26 -14.00 -7.15
C LEU A 425 18.04 -14.92 -7.37
N ARG A 426 18.21 -16.05 -8.06
CA ARG A 426 17.17 -17.09 -8.14
C ARG A 426 16.84 -17.66 -6.77
N GLU A 427 17.86 -18.01 -5.99
CA GLU A 427 17.71 -18.55 -4.64
C GLU A 427 17.01 -17.55 -3.70
N LEU A 428 17.34 -16.25 -3.79
CA LEU A 428 16.64 -15.21 -3.03
C LEU A 428 15.15 -15.19 -3.32
N LEU A 429 14.73 -15.32 -4.59
CA LEU A 429 13.30 -15.40 -4.93
C LEU A 429 12.63 -16.63 -4.31
N TRP A 430 13.32 -17.76 -4.31
CA TRP A 430 12.85 -18.98 -3.65
C TRP A 430 12.72 -18.82 -2.14
N GLN A 431 13.64 -18.09 -1.51
CA GLN A 431 13.54 -17.75 -0.08
C GLN A 431 12.35 -16.84 0.22
N VAL A 432 12.08 -15.84 -0.64
CA VAL A 432 10.86 -15.03 -0.54
C VAL A 432 9.64 -15.93 -0.60
N ALA A 433 9.56 -16.82 -1.59
CA ALA A 433 8.44 -17.74 -1.72
C ALA A 433 8.29 -18.71 -0.54
N GLY A 434 9.40 -19.23 0.00
CA GLY A 434 9.40 -20.11 1.16
C GLY A 434 8.77 -19.48 2.40
N ARG A 435 8.85 -18.16 2.55
CA ARG A 435 8.20 -17.39 3.63
C ARG A 435 6.70 -17.20 3.42
N HIS A 436 6.24 -17.33 2.18
CA HIS A 436 4.90 -16.97 1.73
C HIS A 436 4.17 -18.17 1.09
N GLY A 437 4.25 -19.34 1.75
CA GLY A 437 3.51 -20.53 1.34
C GLY A 437 3.93 -21.10 -0.02
N GLY A 438 5.16 -20.86 -0.45
CA GLY A 438 5.70 -21.30 -1.74
C GLY A 438 5.37 -20.36 -2.91
N ARG A 439 4.84 -19.16 -2.64
CA ARG A 439 4.48 -18.18 -3.67
C ARG A 439 5.10 -16.83 -3.36
N VAL A 440 5.38 -16.03 -4.39
CA VAL A 440 5.98 -14.70 -4.28
C VAL A 440 4.87 -13.65 -4.30
N PRO A 441 4.71 -12.84 -3.23
CA PRO A 441 3.80 -11.70 -3.25
C PRO A 441 4.36 -10.56 -4.13
N LEU A 442 3.61 -10.17 -5.17
CA LEU A 442 4.12 -9.21 -6.19
C LEU A 442 4.24 -7.76 -5.70
N HIS A 443 3.57 -7.42 -4.61
CA HIS A 443 3.60 -6.07 -4.03
C HIS A 443 4.10 -6.10 -2.57
N GLY A 444 4.96 -7.08 -2.24
CA GLY A 444 5.67 -7.18 -0.97
C GLY A 444 7.06 -6.53 -1.03
N ARG A 445 7.56 -6.05 0.12
CA ARG A 445 8.85 -5.34 0.21
C ARG A 445 9.99 -6.22 -0.29
N LEU A 446 9.99 -7.50 0.09
CA LEU A 446 11.05 -8.43 -0.34
C LEU A 446 11.04 -8.66 -1.85
N PHE A 447 9.87 -8.67 -2.50
CA PHE A 447 9.81 -8.76 -3.95
C PHE A 447 10.32 -7.49 -4.64
N ALA A 448 10.01 -6.30 -4.11
CA ALA A 448 10.58 -5.07 -4.64
C ALA A 448 12.10 -5.00 -4.43
N GLN A 449 12.61 -5.50 -3.31
CA GLN A 449 14.05 -5.62 -3.07
C GLN A 449 14.69 -6.56 -4.07
N TRP A 450 14.10 -7.73 -4.29
CA TRP A 450 14.53 -8.66 -5.32
C TRP A 450 14.53 -8.04 -6.72
N LEU A 451 13.48 -7.28 -7.06
CA LEU A 451 13.35 -6.61 -8.34
C LEU A 451 14.39 -5.49 -8.51
N HIS A 452 14.75 -4.78 -7.43
CA HIS A 452 15.88 -3.85 -7.41
C HIS A 452 17.18 -4.57 -7.77
N HIS A 453 17.51 -5.69 -7.13
CA HIS A 453 18.72 -6.45 -7.48
C HIS A 453 18.67 -7.02 -8.91
N ALA A 454 17.48 -7.32 -9.44
CA ALA A 454 17.31 -7.73 -10.82
C ALA A 454 17.42 -6.56 -11.83
N TYR A 455 17.08 -5.33 -11.42
CA TYR A 455 17.05 -4.10 -12.23
C TYR A 455 17.58 -2.88 -11.44
N PRO A 456 18.88 -2.82 -11.12
CA PRO A 456 19.43 -1.85 -10.18
C PRO A 456 19.39 -0.40 -10.70
N ARG A 457 19.27 -0.21 -12.02
CA ARG A 457 19.19 1.10 -12.67
C ARG A 457 17.76 1.60 -12.88
N GLU A 458 16.75 0.76 -12.72
CA GLU A 458 15.34 1.12 -12.95
C GLU A 458 14.50 1.04 -11.67
N CYS A 459 14.73 0.05 -10.83
CA CYS A 459 13.88 -0.21 -9.68
C CYS A 459 14.45 0.42 -8.40
N PRO A 460 13.69 1.23 -7.66
CA PRO A 460 14.14 1.76 -6.37
C PRO A 460 14.39 0.67 -5.32
N TYR A 461 15.40 0.84 -4.50
CA TYR A 461 15.70 -0.02 -3.35
C TYR A 461 14.74 0.29 -2.19
N PRO A 462 13.99 -0.69 -1.65
CA PRO A 462 13.01 -0.46 -0.60
C PRO A 462 13.62 -0.58 0.80
N HIS A 463 13.97 0.56 1.41
CA HIS A 463 14.51 0.62 2.77
C HIS A 463 13.53 0.09 3.84
N GLU A 464 14.07 -0.46 4.93
CA GLU A 464 13.28 -0.90 6.08
C GLU A 464 12.59 0.29 6.77
N GLY A 465 11.34 0.11 7.21
CA GLY A 465 10.55 1.17 7.85
C GLY A 465 9.95 2.19 6.88
N GLY A 466 10.31 2.13 5.59
CA GLY A 466 9.92 3.12 4.60
C GLY A 466 10.75 4.39 4.68
N VAL A 467 10.61 5.25 3.66
CA VAL A 467 11.23 6.57 3.60
C VAL A 467 10.20 7.64 3.95
N ASN A 468 10.62 8.80 4.45
CA ASN A 468 9.75 9.98 4.61
C ASN A 468 10.19 11.05 3.59
N PRO A 469 9.93 10.84 2.30
CA PRO A 469 10.49 11.69 1.28
C PRO A 469 9.67 13.00 1.27
N GLN A 470 10.39 14.11 1.37
CA GLN A 470 9.85 15.45 1.49
C GLN A 470 10.64 16.36 0.59
N THR A 471 10.04 17.45 0.14
CA THR A 471 10.81 18.50 -0.54
C THR A 471 11.84 19.12 0.41
N PRO A 472 12.93 19.73 -0.10
CA PRO A 472 13.94 20.36 0.75
C PRO A 472 13.33 21.38 1.73
N ASP A 473 12.38 22.20 1.26
CA ASP A 473 11.73 23.25 2.06
C ASP A 473 10.84 22.66 3.16
N GLU A 474 10.09 21.59 2.87
CA GLU A 474 9.25 20.90 3.86
C GLU A 474 10.11 20.24 4.94
N TRP A 475 11.20 19.58 4.54
CA TRP A 475 12.14 18.89 5.42
C TRP A 475 12.83 19.86 6.39
N MET A 476 13.33 20.99 5.88
CA MET A 476 13.95 22.03 6.72
C MET A 476 12.94 22.66 7.69
N ARG A 477 11.67 22.81 7.28
CA ARG A 477 10.62 23.38 8.13
C ARG A 477 10.23 22.45 9.29
N GLU A 478 10.20 21.14 9.05
CA GLU A 478 9.86 20.15 10.08
C GLU A 478 10.99 19.91 11.08
N ALA A 479 12.24 19.91 10.60
CA ALA A 479 13.42 19.72 11.43
C ALA A 479 13.78 20.90 12.36
N GLY A 480 13.22 22.09 12.11
CA GLY A 480 13.64 23.34 12.76
C GLY A 480 14.90 23.94 12.11
N GLN A 481 15.29 25.14 12.55
CA GLN A 481 16.33 25.97 11.90
C GLN A 481 17.77 25.40 11.92
N GLU A 482 18.00 24.19 12.44
CA GLU A 482 19.34 23.63 12.62
C GLU A 482 19.81 22.68 11.50
N ARG A 483 18.90 22.17 10.65
CA ARG A 483 19.26 21.26 9.55
C ARG A 483 19.22 21.96 8.19
N GLU A 484 20.24 21.72 7.37
CA GLU A 484 20.29 22.21 5.99
C GLU A 484 20.13 21.03 5.01
N ALA A 485 19.20 21.16 4.07
CA ALA A 485 19.01 20.18 3.01
C ALA A 485 20.18 20.20 1.99
N ARG A 486 20.99 21.27 2.01
CA ARG A 486 22.19 21.40 1.18
C ARG A 486 23.47 21.10 1.95
N VAL A 487 24.41 20.42 1.29
CA VAL A 487 25.76 20.17 1.77
C VAL A 487 26.57 21.47 1.73
N SER A 488 27.36 21.71 2.78
CA SER A 488 28.26 22.88 2.82
C SER A 488 29.50 22.66 1.95
N GLU A 489 30.07 23.73 1.39
CA GLU A 489 31.34 23.62 0.64
C GLU A 489 32.50 23.06 1.48
N ALA A 490 32.48 23.31 2.80
CA ALA A 490 33.48 22.77 3.71
C ALA A 490 33.35 21.25 3.84
N GLU A 491 32.13 20.74 3.97
CA GLU A 491 31.85 19.31 4.00
C GLU A 491 32.19 18.63 2.68
N VAL A 492 31.85 19.24 1.53
CA VAL A 492 32.28 18.75 0.21
C VAL A 492 33.79 18.65 0.14
N ARG A 493 34.52 19.68 0.59
CA ARG A 493 36.00 19.65 0.64
C ARG A 493 36.54 18.57 1.56
N THR A 494 35.87 18.27 2.67
CA THR A 494 36.24 17.15 3.56
C THR A 494 36.02 15.82 2.86
N ILE A 495 34.86 15.59 2.26
CA ILE A 495 34.54 14.34 1.53
C ILE A 495 35.53 14.11 0.38
N LEU A 496 35.85 15.15 -0.40
CA LEU A 496 36.83 15.07 -1.49
C LEU A 496 38.28 14.99 -0.97
N GLY A 497 38.58 15.59 0.18
CA GLY A 497 39.89 15.55 0.84
C GLY A 497 40.21 14.18 1.44
N ASP A 498 39.22 13.52 2.05
CA ASP A 498 39.32 12.14 2.55
C ASP A 498 39.55 11.17 1.38
N CYS A 499 38.95 11.43 0.21
CA CYS A 499 39.24 10.69 -1.02
C CYS A 499 40.70 10.86 -1.45
N ALA A 500 41.23 12.08 -1.39
CA ALA A 500 42.64 12.34 -1.73
C ALA A 500 43.62 11.72 -0.72
N ALA A 501 43.26 11.61 0.56
CA ALA A 501 44.08 10.95 1.59
C ALA A 501 44.10 9.41 1.45
N SER A 502 43.07 8.83 0.84
CA SER A 502 43.00 7.39 0.54
C SER A 502 43.77 6.98 -0.74
N GLY A 503 44.25 7.96 -1.53
CA GLY A 503 45.07 7.77 -2.72
C GLY A 503 46.47 8.38 -2.59
N ALA A 504 47.45 7.88 -3.33
CA ALA A 504 48.81 8.43 -3.32
C ALA A 504 48.84 9.90 -3.80
N GLU A 505 49.64 10.73 -3.12
CA GLU A 505 49.75 12.19 -3.33
C GLU A 505 49.87 12.59 -4.82
N GLY A 506 48.99 13.50 -5.25
CA GLY A 506 49.06 14.17 -6.56
C GLY A 506 48.18 13.57 -7.67
N ALA A 507 47.39 12.54 -7.41
CA ALA A 507 46.38 12.07 -8.35
C ALA A 507 45.06 12.87 -8.16
N PRO A 508 44.44 13.44 -9.22
CA PRO A 508 43.03 13.81 -9.14
C PRO A 508 42.23 12.58 -8.71
N CYS A 509 41.10 12.75 -7.99
CA CYS A 509 40.17 11.66 -7.68
C CYS A 509 40.05 10.82 -8.94
N ARG A 510 40.67 9.63 -8.95
CA ARG A 510 40.77 8.87 -10.18
C ARG A 510 39.32 8.66 -10.60
N PRO A 511 38.95 9.00 -11.84
CA PRO A 511 37.74 8.41 -12.36
C PRO A 511 37.95 6.91 -12.17
N HIS A 512 37.03 6.21 -11.51
CA HIS A 512 36.84 4.81 -11.81
C HIS A 512 36.32 4.72 -13.25
N THR A 513 37.11 5.19 -14.23
CA THR A 513 36.96 4.81 -15.62
C THR A 513 37.13 3.31 -15.65
N ALA A 514 36.20 2.64 -16.32
CA ALA A 514 36.03 1.21 -16.50
C ALA A 514 37.23 0.43 -17.10
N SER A 515 38.47 0.77 -16.74
CA SER A 515 39.68 0.09 -17.18
C SER A 515 40.79 0.18 -16.13
N ALA A 516 40.59 -0.48 -14.99
CA ALA A 516 41.69 -1.05 -14.22
C ALA A 516 41.12 -2.07 -13.24
N SER A 517 41.31 -3.34 -13.58
CA SER A 517 41.12 -4.51 -12.74
C SER A 517 41.91 -4.41 -11.43
N SER A 518 41.34 -3.73 -10.42
CA SER A 518 41.55 -4.07 -9.02
C SER A 518 40.29 -4.76 -8.54
N GLU A 519 40.44 -6.04 -8.20
CA GLU A 519 39.45 -7.02 -7.75
C GLU A 519 38.78 -6.64 -6.42
N GLY A 520 38.15 -5.47 -6.35
CA GLY A 520 37.15 -5.16 -5.33
C GLY A 520 35.78 -5.29 -5.97
N GLU A 521 35.13 -6.45 -5.79
CA GLU A 521 33.73 -6.63 -6.16
C GLU A 521 32.92 -5.47 -5.55
N VAL A 522 32.18 -4.73 -6.40
CA VAL A 522 31.31 -3.65 -5.91
C VAL A 522 30.29 -4.32 -4.99
N ALA A 523 30.42 -4.09 -3.68
CA ALA A 523 29.62 -4.78 -2.68
C ALA A 523 28.14 -4.52 -2.95
N GLU A 524 27.37 -5.57 -3.22
CA GLU A 524 25.93 -5.46 -3.45
C GLU A 524 25.24 -4.80 -2.25
N LEU A 525 24.13 -4.10 -2.50
CA LEU A 525 23.29 -3.58 -1.41
C LEU A 525 22.88 -4.73 -0.47
N PRO A 526 22.86 -4.50 0.85
CA PRO A 526 22.60 -5.56 1.81
C PRO A 526 21.20 -6.14 1.63
N TRP A 527 21.08 -7.46 1.59
CA TRP A 527 19.77 -8.10 1.67
C TRP A 527 19.19 -7.96 3.08
N THR A 528 17.95 -7.52 3.19
CA THR A 528 17.25 -7.40 4.48
C THR A 528 15.98 -8.25 4.47
N ASP A 529 15.74 -8.94 5.58
CA ASP A 529 14.74 -9.99 5.66
C ASP A 529 13.36 -9.52 6.15
N SER A 530 13.22 -8.24 6.47
CA SER A 530 11.96 -7.65 6.93
C SER A 530 10.92 -7.63 5.82
N GLU A 531 9.70 -8.09 6.08
CA GLU A 531 8.64 -8.11 5.07
C GLU A 531 7.53 -7.11 5.43
N VAL A 532 7.03 -6.43 4.41
CA VAL A 532 5.87 -5.54 4.49
C VAL A 532 4.98 -5.81 3.29
N LEU A 533 3.73 -6.25 3.55
CA LEU A 533 2.71 -6.49 2.54
C LEU A 533 1.65 -5.39 2.56
N LEU A 534 1.09 -5.07 1.39
CA LEU A 534 -0.01 -4.09 1.24
C LEU A 534 -1.30 -4.47 1.96
N ALA A 535 -1.52 -5.77 2.16
CA ALA A 535 -2.58 -6.27 3.01
C ALA A 535 -1.97 -7.36 3.89
N ARG A 536 -2.31 -7.35 5.17
CA ARG A 536 -2.21 -8.58 5.95
C ARG A 536 -3.26 -9.50 5.37
N GLY A 537 -2.85 -10.45 4.53
CA GLY A 537 -3.74 -11.57 4.20
C GLY A 537 -4.33 -12.11 5.51
N PRO A 538 -5.54 -12.69 5.51
CA PRO A 538 -5.99 -13.42 6.68
C PRO A 538 -4.84 -14.37 6.99
N LEU A 539 -4.16 -14.15 8.12
CA LEU A 539 -3.38 -15.19 8.75
C LEU A 539 -4.42 -16.29 8.89
N GLY A 540 -4.42 -17.25 7.96
CA GLY A 540 -5.04 -18.52 8.22
C GLY A 540 -4.46 -18.88 9.58
N PRO A 541 -5.28 -18.94 10.66
CA PRO A 541 -4.75 -19.25 11.97
C PRO A 541 -3.94 -20.51 11.74
N ALA A 542 -2.63 -20.46 12.02
CA ALA A 542 -1.72 -21.57 11.76
C ALA A 542 -2.48 -22.85 12.06
N GLY A 543 -2.86 -23.58 11.01
CA GLY A 543 -4.04 -24.43 11.02
C GLY A 543 -3.97 -25.38 12.19
N VAL A 544 -4.67 -25.08 13.28
CA VAL A 544 -5.17 -26.15 14.14
C VAL A 544 -6.20 -26.82 13.27
N ALA A 545 -5.71 -27.77 12.48
CA ALA A 545 -6.47 -28.51 11.51
C ALA A 545 -7.77 -28.96 12.17
N PRO A 546 -8.90 -29.01 11.45
CA PRO A 546 -10.21 -29.30 12.03
C PRO A 546 -10.22 -30.55 12.93
N TRP A 547 -9.33 -31.51 12.66
CA TRP A 547 -9.12 -32.70 13.48
C TRP A 547 -8.56 -32.41 14.88
N VAL A 548 -7.77 -31.35 15.11
CA VAL A 548 -7.27 -30.95 16.44
C VAL A 548 -8.40 -30.39 17.30
N VAL A 549 -9.32 -29.63 16.71
CA VAL A 549 -10.53 -29.16 17.39
C VAL A 549 -11.44 -30.34 17.70
N PHE A 550 -11.63 -31.24 16.73
CA PHE A 550 -12.42 -32.46 16.91
C PHE A 550 -11.83 -33.39 17.98
N ALA A 551 -10.51 -33.56 18.01
CA ALA A 551 -9.79 -34.35 19.00
C ALA A 551 -9.92 -33.73 20.40
N LYS A 552 -9.83 -32.40 20.54
CA LYS A 552 -10.06 -31.71 21.81
C LYS A 552 -11.48 -31.88 22.32
N VAL A 553 -12.49 -31.82 21.43
CA VAL A 553 -13.91 -32.04 21.78
C VAL A 553 -14.16 -33.49 22.22
N LEU A 554 -13.54 -34.47 21.54
CA LEU A 554 -13.63 -35.88 21.93
C LEU A 554 -12.93 -36.14 23.27
N LEU A 555 -11.77 -35.52 23.51
CA LEU A 555 -11.04 -35.67 24.78
C LEU A 555 -11.80 -35.06 25.95
N THR A 556 -12.43 -33.90 25.77
CA THR A 556 -13.24 -33.27 26.82
C THR A 556 -14.52 -34.07 27.09
N ALA A 557 -15.18 -34.60 26.06
CA ALA A 557 -16.32 -35.50 26.22
C ALA A 557 -15.94 -36.79 26.96
N ALA A 558 -14.80 -37.41 26.62
CA ALA A 558 -14.30 -38.60 27.29
C ALA A 558 -13.95 -38.33 28.77
N LEU A 559 -13.36 -37.17 29.07
CA LEU A 559 -13.06 -36.75 30.44
C LEU A 559 -14.35 -36.54 31.26
N PHE A 560 -15.39 -35.98 30.64
CA PHE A 560 -16.69 -35.78 31.28
C PHE A 560 -17.39 -37.10 31.61
N VAL A 561 -17.31 -38.09 30.71
CA VAL A 561 -17.86 -39.44 30.94
C VAL A 561 -17.08 -40.14 32.06
N LEU A 562 -15.74 -40.03 32.08
CA LEU A 562 -14.90 -40.59 33.15
C LEU A 562 -15.23 -39.96 34.52
N LEU A 563 -15.40 -38.64 34.58
CA LEU A 563 -15.79 -37.93 35.81
C LEU A 563 -17.21 -38.30 36.27
N ALA A 564 -18.15 -38.51 35.35
CA ALA A 564 -19.49 -38.98 35.66
C ALA A 564 -19.49 -40.41 36.22
N LEU A 565 -18.65 -41.29 35.67
CA LEU A 565 -18.47 -42.66 36.17
C LEU A 565 -17.77 -42.68 37.55
N GLN A 566 -16.86 -41.73 37.81
CA GLN A 566 -16.19 -41.60 39.11
C GLN A 566 -17.15 -41.10 40.21
N LYS A 567 -18.08 -40.19 39.87
CA LYS A 567 -19.12 -39.70 40.81
C LYS A 567 -20.28 -40.70 41.00
N GLY A 568 -20.55 -41.56 40.00
CA GLY A 568 -21.54 -42.63 40.11
C GLY A 568 -21.19 -43.73 41.13
N GLY A 569 -19.93 -43.81 41.57
CA GLY A 569 -19.47 -44.76 42.59
C GLY A 569 -19.69 -44.31 44.05
N TYR A 570 -20.16 -43.08 44.29
CA TYR A 570 -20.27 -42.49 45.63
C TYR A 570 -21.68 -41.95 45.96
N LEU A 571 -22.75 -42.63 45.55
CA LEU A 571 -24.09 -42.41 46.09
C LEU A 571 -24.81 -43.74 46.31
N GLY A 572 -24.27 -44.55 47.23
CA GLY A 572 -25.07 -45.52 47.97
C GLY A 572 -25.78 -44.80 49.11
N GLY A 573 -27.11 -44.67 49.06
CA GLY A 573 -27.87 -44.29 50.25
C GLY A 573 -29.20 -43.58 50.01
N SER A 574 -30.25 -44.26 50.46
CA SER A 574 -31.52 -43.72 50.94
C SER A 574 -32.69 -43.61 49.95
N SER A 575 -33.56 -44.61 50.07
CA SER A 575 -34.96 -44.60 49.70
C SER A 575 -35.73 -43.46 50.38
N ARG A 576 -36.25 -42.51 49.60
CA ARG A 576 -37.54 -41.80 49.78
C ARG A 576 -37.46 -40.47 49.01
N GLY A 577 -38.04 -40.44 47.83
CA GLY A 577 -38.09 -39.22 47.00
C GLY A 577 -38.64 -39.41 45.59
N LYS A 578 -38.80 -40.66 45.11
CA LYS A 578 -39.31 -40.97 43.76
C LYS A 578 -40.85 -40.98 43.63
N ARG A 579 -41.57 -40.13 44.36
CA ARG A 579 -43.02 -39.92 44.15
C ARG A 579 -43.38 -38.44 44.31
N ARG A 580 -43.03 -37.63 43.32
CA ARG A 580 -43.66 -36.34 42.96
C ARG A 580 -42.84 -35.67 41.84
N LEU A 581 -42.85 -36.25 40.64
CA LEU A 581 -42.69 -35.52 39.37
C LEU A 581 -43.02 -36.45 38.18
N ALA A 582 -44.16 -37.12 38.25
CA ALA A 582 -44.77 -37.80 37.11
C ALA A 582 -46.22 -37.35 37.06
N ARG A 583 -46.41 -36.12 36.58
CA ARG A 583 -47.70 -35.59 36.13
C ARG A 583 -47.43 -34.38 35.24
N ASN A 584 -47.12 -34.65 33.97
CA ASN A 584 -47.66 -33.96 32.80
C ASN A 584 -46.82 -34.34 31.57
N LEU A 585 -47.55 -34.68 30.51
CA LEU A 585 -47.14 -34.90 29.12
C LEU A 585 -46.84 -36.36 28.73
N ASP A 586 -47.89 -36.94 28.17
CA ASP A 586 -47.95 -38.10 27.28
C ASP A 586 -46.96 -38.01 26.11
N PHE A 587 -46.40 -39.14 25.70
CA PHE A 587 -46.77 -39.82 24.45
C PHE A 587 -46.01 -41.16 24.33
N ALA A 588 -46.76 -42.19 23.91
CA ALA A 588 -46.36 -43.55 23.56
C ALA A 588 -45.26 -43.57 22.46
N ASP A 589 -44.43 -44.58 22.21
CA ASP A 589 -44.55 -46.03 22.27
C ASP A 589 -43.13 -46.61 22.34
N PHE A 590 -42.92 -47.66 23.14
CA PHE A 590 -42.20 -48.91 22.82
C PHE A 590 -41.90 -49.63 24.15
N ASP A 591 -42.93 -50.31 24.65
CA ASP A 591 -42.76 -51.40 25.60
C ASP A 591 -42.10 -52.59 24.89
N GLY A 592 -41.17 -53.24 25.59
CA GLY A 592 -40.75 -54.59 25.24
C GLY A 592 -39.24 -54.82 25.23
N LEU A 593 -38.58 -54.69 26.38
CA LEU A 593 -37.77 -55.77 26.97
C LEU A 593 -37.20 -55.33 28.33
N ALA A 594 -38.10 -55.17 29.31
CA ALA A 594 -37.73 -55.29 30.71
C ALA A 594 -38.23 -56.66 31.17
N ASP A 595 -37.33 -57.65 31.13
CA ASP A 595 -37.17 -58.65 32.18
C ASP A 595 -36.28 -59.79 31.68
N GLU A 596 -34.97 -59.58 31.81
CA GLU A 596 -34.11 -60.71 32.14
C GLU A 596 -33.01 -60.28 33.12
N LEU A 597 -33.38 -60.45 34.39
CA LEU A 597 -32.54 -61.00 35.45
C LEU A 597 -31.38 -60.13 35.98
N GLU A 598 -31.71 -59.48 37.09
CA GLU A 598 -30.85 -59.39 38.28
C GLU A 598 -30.00 -60.67 38.46
N ARG A 599 -28.68 -60.60 38.17
CA ARG A 599 -27.65 -61.35 38.91
C ARG A 599 -26.33 -60.59 38.97
N PRO A 600 -25.59 -60.69 40.09
CA PRO A 600 -24.32 -60.01 40.28
C PRO A 600 -23.16 -60.87 39.76
N SER A 601 -22.49 -60.45 38.69
CA SER A 601 -21.15 -60.96 38.37
C SER A 601 -20.42 -60.08 37.35
N PHE A 602 -19.31 -59.48 37.81
CA PHE A 602 -18.02 -59.23 37.11
C PHE A 602 -18.08 -58.91 35.60
N ARG A 603 -17.76 -57.70 35.11
CA ARG A 603 -16.47 -56.96 34.92
C ARG A 603 -15.54 -57.23 33.68
N PRO A 604 -15.74 -58.19 32.74
CA PRO A 604 -14.87 -58.30 31.56
C PRO A 604 -15.44 -57.68 30.26
N ARG A 605 -16.77 -57.54 30.09
CA ARG A 605 -17.37 -57.06 28.82
C ARG A 605 -17.13 -55.58 28.52
N GLN A 606 -17.13 -54.72 29.53
CA GLN A 606 -16.90 -53.28 29.35
C GLN A 606 -15.42 -52.97 29.05
N LEU A 607 -14.49 -53.69 29.70
CA LEU A 607 -13.06 -53.62 29.38
C LEU A 607 -12.79 -54.12 27.96
N CYS A 608 -13.43 -55.21 27.54
CA CYS A 608 -13.27 -55.74 26.19
C CYS A 608 -13.75 -54.75 25.12
N MET A 609 -14.86 -54.02 25.35
CA MET A 609 -15.31 -52.96 24.43
C MET A 609 -14.35 -51.76 24.39
N VAL A 610 -13.78 -51.35 25.53
CA VAL A 610 -12.79 -50.26 25.57
C VAL A 610 -11.51 -50.65 24.82
N PHE A 611 -11.05 -51.89 25.00
CA PHE A 611 -9.90 -52.43 24.27
C PHE A 611 -10.17 -52.54 22.76
N LEU A 612 -11.34 -53.02 22.35
CA LEU A 612 -11.72 -53.06 20.93
C LEU A 612 -11.75 -51.67 20.31
N SER A 613 -12.31 -50.69 21.04
CA SER A 613 -12.44 -49.30 20.57
C SER A 613 -11.07 -48.64 20.37
N LEU A 614 -10.14 -48.86 21.31
CA LEU A 614 -8.77 -48.35 21.22
C LEU A 614 -7.97 -49.06 20.12
N ALA A 615 -8.16 -50.36 19.93
CA ALA A 615 -7.52 -51.11 18.84
C ALA A 615 -8.01 -50.65 17.46
N THR A 616 -9.32 -50.40 17.30
CA THR A 616 -9.86 -49.82 16.06
C THR A 616 -9.38 -48.40 15.80
N ALA A 617 -9.16 -47.60 16.84
CA ALA A 617 -8.62 -46.25 16.69
C ALA A 617 -7.13 -46.27 16.29
N CYS A 618 -6.30 -47.15 16.86
CA CYS A 618 -4.91 -47.34 16.43
C CYS A 618 -4.82 -47.84 14.98
N ALA A 619 -5.67 -48.80 14.59
CA ALA A 619 -5.68 -49.32 13.21
C ALA A 619 -6.11 -48.26 12.17
N ALA A 620 -7.06 -47.39 12.52
CA ALA A 620 -7.49 -46.28 11.65
C ALA A 620 -6.40 -45.19 11.49
N LEU A 621 -5.60 -44.97 12.53
CA LEU A 621 -4.48 -44.01 12.50
C LEU A 621 -3.27 -44.54 11.72
N GLU A 622 -3.03 -45.86 11.76
CA GLU A 622 -1.98 -46.52 10.96
C GLU A 622 -2.32 -46.54 9.47
N ALA A 623 -3.59 -46.81 9.11
CA ALA A 623 -4.07 -46.74 7.73
C ALA A 623 -4.01 -45.31 7.12
N ALA A 624 -3.95 -44.28 7.97
CA ALA A 624 -3.84 -42.88 7.57
C ALA A 624 -2.38 -42.37 7.48
N GLY A 625 -1.38 -43.23 7.73
CA GLY A 625 0.05 -42.89 7.60
C GLY A 625 0.59 -41.89 8.63
N LEU A 626 -0.12 -41.68 9.74
CA LEU A 626 0.17 -40.66 10.75
C LEU A 626 1.04 -41.16 11.92
N LEU A 627 1.49 -42.41 11.90
CA LEU A 627 2.34 -43.02 12.93
C LEU A 627 3.43 -43.89 12.30
N ASP A 628 4.69 -43.60 12.64
CA ASP A 628 5.81 -44.48 12.30
C ASP A 628 5.93 -45.57 13.40
N ARG A 629 5.77 -46.83 12.96
CA ARG A 629 5.81 -48.13 13.68
C ARG A 629 5.69 -48.15 15.23
N PHE A 630 4.60 -48.79 15.68
CA PHE A 630 4.43 -49.66 16.87
C PHE A 630 4.73 -49.14 18.29
N SER A 631 5.51 -48.07 18.48
CA SER A 631 6.01 -47.69 19.81
C SER A 631 4.93 -47.06 20.71
N PHE A 632 4.10 -46.17 20.15
CA PHE A 632 3.15 -45.35 20.93
C PHE A 632 1.91 -46.13 21.41
N CYS A 633 1.32 -46.99 20.56
CA CYS A 633 0.19 -47.84 20.98
C CYS A 633 0.63 -48.87 22.04
N CYS A 634 1.85 -49.40 21.98
CA CYS A 634 2.40 -50.29 23.01
C CYS A 634 2.64 -49.60 24.36
N THR A 635 3.05 -48.32 24.36
CA THR A 635 3.24 -47.58 25.63
C THR A 635 1.90 -47.29 26.30
N LEU A 636 0.87 -46.95 25.51
CA LEU A 636 -0.46 -46.63 26.03
C LEU A 636 -1.20 -47.87 26.54
N LEU A 637 -1.11 -48.99 25.81
CA LEU A 637 -1.64 -50.28 26.24
C LEU A 637 -0.87 -50.86 27.44
N GLY A 638 0.46 -50.74 27.46
CA GLY A 638 1.32 -51.16 28.57
C GLY A 638 1.05 -50.38 29.86
N GLY A 639 0.85 -49.06 29.77
CA GLY A 639 0.52 -48.20 30.92
C GLY A 639 -0.87 -48.47 31.51
N LEU A 640 -1.83 -48.92 30.68
CA LEU A 640 -3.16 -49.31 31.12
C LEU A 640 -3.17 -50.68 31.81
N LEU A 641 -2.37 -51.64 31.32
CA LEU A 641 -2.24 -52.97 31.92
C LEU A 641 -1.52 -52.91 33.29
N LEU A 642 -0.51 -52.04 33.43
CA LEU A 642 0.19 -51.78 34.69
C LEU A 642 -0.72 -51.16 35.77
N ASN A 643 -1.64 -50.26 35.40
CA ASN A 643 -2.60 -49.68 36.34
C ASN A 643 -3.73 -50.64 36.77
N LEU A 644 -3.93 -51.74 36.05
CA LEU A 644 -4.96 -52.75 36.34
C LEU A 644 -4.42 -53.99 37.09
N GLY A 645 -3.12 -54.03 37.38
CA GLY A 645 -2.51 -55.07 38.24
C GLY A 645 -2.49 -56.48 37.64
N LEU A 646 -2.56 -56.62 36.32
CA LEU A 646 -2.42 -57.91 35.63
C LEU A 646 -0.96 -58.17 35.25
N PRO A 647 -0.42 -59.40 35.38
CA PRO A 647 0.96 -59.70 35.03
C PRO A 647 1.15 -59.65 33.51
N LEU A 648 2.23 -59.01 33.07
CA LEU A 648 2.69 -58.98 31.68
C LEU A 648 3.16 -60.38 31.26
N LEU A 649 2.68 -60.86 30.11
CA LEU A 649 3.17 -62.04 29.40
C LEU A 649 4.08 -61.59 28.25
#